data_AF-A0A2J8GIZ8-F1
#
_entry.id   AF-A0A2J8GIZ8-F1
#
_cell.length_a   1.000
_cell.length_b   1.000
_cell.length_c   1.000
_cell.angle_alpha   90.00
_cell.angle_beta   90.00
_cell.angle_gamma   90.00
#
_symmetry.space_group_name_H-M   'P 1'
#
loop_
_entity.id
_entity.type
_entity.pdbx_description
1 polymer ?
#
loop_
_entity_poly.entity_id
_entity_poly.type
_entity_poly.pdbx_seq_one_letter_code
_entity_poly.pdbx_strand_id
1 'polypeptide(L)'
;MGAHVSDLEVSVVVPARNAARWLGECLESIRAERPREIIVVDGCSTDNTVEIARSMGARVISDEGRGLPAARMLGVENACSDLVALIDADVVLSPGALGGLVDEFKACGYDGLQFGLVSEADGPGYWGAALAWHHIHSRVRPGFGVSATLMRRKVLLSVAFDDTFRSGEDIELRIRLEEAGYRLGVSSTTAVRHRFMDTFGAARDQWLQDGAKLARTVRKHPGRAGWLMGLPLLATIRGAGLSLLHAPRFLAYWACFLVYNYRSMFGELLRPPGTGLSVGGNAAWLTAARVAPMATGFLFWATAAIMLPPAQLGMGSSVVAAALLTVHLGMLGVGPATLTLLPEQSDGGRRLIASSLLTVGVSTVVLSGAVAAVTYGLGSGVGLAWNDPVITGMFTATALFAAVAYQLDHVGVAQERSDRALVRSLTQSLVQLAVLAFAMAAGVREVAVVVGAVGAGALASVVLGLRQLNRAGVSPDWKHGLRVRPALRLLKPGLPNHALMLSDRAPRYLLPLIVAATLGPAATASWYMAWMMASAVFFFPQSSGFSLQTALAGGRSRPGLVSSALKTSLALTFVAGTMLLIAGPYLLGFLGPEYAATAILLPVLVPALLLGCVTQVYFGLCRAQGRLAEATAVAVLAAVLVVGPASLGAREFGLLGVAALWSAAQASAALIAIWRLRKLTPATLPAAGPNTPAASGARGF
;
A
#
# COMPACT_ATOMS: atom_id res chain seq x y z
N MET A 1 28.56 -55.62 -17.93
CA MET A 1 29.15 -55.47 -16.59
C MET A 1 28.14 -54.72 -15.74
N GLY A 2 27.31 -55.43 -14.97
CA GLY A 2 26.22 -54.83 -14.21
C GLY A 2 26.75 -54.16 -12.96
N ALA A 3 26.58 -52.84 -12.84
CA ALA A 3 26.88 -52.12 -11.61
C ALA A 3 25.95 -52.63 -10.50
N HIS A 4 26.52 -53.18 -9.43
CA HIS A 4 25.81 -53.48 -8.19
C HIS A 4 25.33 -52.15 -7.59
N VAL A 5 24.08 -51.78 -7.84
CA VAL A 5 23.43 -50.65 -7.14
C VAL A 5 23.03 -51.14 -5.75
N SER A 6 23.83 -50.79 -4.74
CA SER A 6 23.58 -51.02 -3.32
C SER A 6 22.41 -50.18 -2.80
N ASP A 7 21.72 -50.65 -1.76
CA ASP A 7 20.66 -49.90 -1.09
C ASP A 7 21.19 -48.54 -0.58
N LEU A 8 20.41 -47.47 -0.76
CA LEU A 8 20.76 -46.12 -0.33
C LEU A 8 20.25 -45.84 1.09
N GLU A 9 21.13 -45.37 1.97
CA GLU A 9 20.79 -44.88 3.32
C GLU A 9 20.11 -43.50 3.28
N VAL A 10 18.96 -43.43 2.61
CA VAL A 10 18.13 -42.23 2.44
C VAL A 10 16.67 -42.58 2.71
N SER A 11 16.01 -41.81 3.57
CA SER A 11 14.56 -41.84 3.74
C SER A 11 13.91 -40.88 2.73
N VAL A 12 12.98 -41.38 1.92
CA VAL A 12 12.25 -40.53 0.96
C VAL A 12 10.88 -40.16 1.52
N VAL A 13 10.58 -38.87 1.59
CA VAL A 13 9.31 -38.33 2.07
C VAL A 13 8.56 -37.71 0.90
N VAL A 14 7.35 -38.20 0.65
CA VAL A 14 6.46 -37.76 -0.43
C VAL A 14 5.17 -37.19 0.17
N PRO A 15 5.01 -35.85 0.26
CA PRO A 15 3.73 -35.28 0.62
C PRO A 15 2.73 -35.47 -0.53
N ALA A 16 1.53 -35.94 -0.23
CA ALA A 16 0.53 -36.25 -1.24
C ALA A 16 -0.87 -35.80 -0.78
N ARG A 17 -1.59 -35.09 -1.65
CA ARG A 17 -3.03 -34.80 -1.46
C ARG A 17 -3.71 -34.78 -2.81
N ASN A 18 -4.65 -35.69 -3.04
CA ASN A 18 -5.33 -35.85 -4.32
C ASN A 18 -4.35 -36.01 -5.50
N ALA A 19 -3.34 -36.85 -5.31
CA ALA A 19 -2.21 -37.03 -6.21
C ALA A 19 -2.30 -38.34 -7.03
N ALA A 20 -3.47 -39.00 -7.10
CA ALA A 20 -3.62 -40.31 -7.75
C ALA A 20 -3.13 -40.32 -9.21
N ARG A 21 -3.19 -39.16 -9.90
CA ARG A 21 -2.71 -38.97 -11.27
C ARG A 21 -1.21 -39.14 -11.44
N TRP A 22 -0.41 -38.74 -10.45
CA TRP A 22 1.05 -38.65 -10.57
C TRP A 22 1.81 -39.61 -9.67
N LEU A 23 1.20 -39.97 -8.53
CA LEU A 23 1.87 -40.68 -7.44
C LEU A 23 2.43 -42.04 -7.86
N GLY A 24 1.72 -42.78 -8.72
CA GLY A 24 2.16 -44.11 -9.17
C GLY A 24 3.54 -44.08 -9.83
N GLU A 25 3.69 -43.27 -10.88
CA GLU A 25 4.96 -43.12 -11.60
C GLU A 25 6.06 -42.51 -10.72
N CYS A 26 5.71 -41.57 -9.83
CA CYS A 26 6.63 -41.01 -8.86
C CYS A 26 7.23 -42.09 -7.95
N LEU A 27 6.37 -42.89 -7.31
CA LEU A 27 6.79 -43.97 -6.40
C LEU A 27 7.54 -45.08 -7.12
N GLU A 28 7.19 -45.39 -8.37
CA GLU A 28 7.92 -46.37 -9.19
C GLU A 28 9.36 -45.90 -9.43
N SER A 29 9.54 -44.63 -9.81
CA SER A 29 10.87 -44.04 -10.01
C SER A 29 11.69 -43.97 -8.72
N ILE A 30 11.06 -43.64 -7.59
CA ILE A 30 11.72 -43.63 -6.28
C ILE A 30 12.15 -45.04 -5.88
N ARG A 31 11.27 -46.04 -6.06
CA ARG A 31 11.56 -47.44 -5.69
C ARG A 31 12.71 -48.02 -6.53
N ALA A 32 12.85 -47.61 -7.79
CA ALA A 32 13.96 -48.00 -8.66
C ALA A 32 15.33 -47.55 -8.12
N GLU A 33 15.38 -46.46 -7.34
CA GLU A 33 16.60 -45.96 -6.68
C GLU A 33 16.98 -46.73 -5.41
N ARG A 34 16.14 -47.67 -4.94
CA ARG A 34 16.34 -48.47 -3.71
C ARG A 34 16.68 -47.65 -2.46
N PRO A 35 15.84 -46.66 -2.07
CA PRO A 35 15.99 -45.97 -0.80
C PRO A 35 15.71 -46.91 0.38
N ARG A 36 16.24 -46.55 1.55
CA ARG A 36 16.02 -47.26 2.82
C ARG A 36 14.54 -47.42 3.15
N GLU A 37 13.76 -46.35 2.92
CA GLU A 37 12.32 -46.33 3.11
C GLU A 37 11.65 -45.26 2.26
N ILE A 38 10.35 -45.43 2.04
CA ILE A 38 9.48 -44.44 1.38
C ILE A 38 8.32 -44.14 2.33
N ILE A 39 8.19 -42.88 2.72
CA ILE A 39 7.14 -42.37 3.60
C ILE A 39 6.24 -41.45 2.76
N VAL A 40 5.00 -41.87 2.55
CA VAL A 40 3.97 -41.02 1.93
C VAL A 40 3.17 -40.36 3.03
N VAL A 41 3.09 -39.02 3.01
CA VAL A 41 2.34 -38.24 3.99
C VAL A 41 1.06 -37.70 3.34
N ASP A 42 -0.07 -38.33 3.67
CA ASP A 42 -1.37 -38.02 3.11
C ASP A 42 -2.04 -36.79 3.75
N GLY A 43 -2.42 -35.85 2.89
CA GLY A 43 -3.07 -34.58 3.17
C GLY A 43 -4.59 -34.64 3.37
N CYS A 44 -5.14 -35.77 3.81
CA CYS A 44 -6.56 -36.14 3.71
C CYS A 44 -7.04 -36.17 2.25
N SER A 45 -6.48 -37.08 1.46
CA SER A 45 -6.93 -37.31 0.08
C SER A 45 -8.36 -37.86 0.03
N THR A 46 -9.07 -37.51 -1.03
CA THR A 46 -10.44 -37.96 -1.34
C THR A 46 -10.51 -38.83 -2.60
N ASP A 47 -9.37 -39.02 -3.27
CA ASP A 47 -9.20 -39.91 -4.42
C ASP A 47 -8.39 -41.16 -4.02
N ASN A 48 -7.98 -41.97 -5.01
CA ASN A 48 -7.25 -43.23 -4.80
C ASN A 48 -5.77 -43.08 -4.37
N THR A 49 -5.35 -41.89 -3.91
CA THR A 49 -3.94 -41.61 -3.56
C THR A 49 -3.39 -42.57 -2.51
N VAL A 50 -4.16 -42.84 -1.46
CA VAL A 50 -3.73 -43.68 -0.33
C VAL A 50 -3.63 -45.15 -0.74
N GLU A 51 -4.56 -45.63 -1.56
CA GLU A 51 -4.60 -46.98 -2.11
C GLU A 51 -3.39 -47.22 -3.02
N ILE A 52 -3.05 -46.25 -3.87
CA ILE A 52 -1.86 -46.31 -4.73
C ILE A 52 -0.59 -46.39 -3.87
N ALA A 53 -0.44 -45.50 -2.88
CA ALA A 53 0.73 -45.49 -2.00
C ALA A 53 0.95 -46.83 -1.29
N ARG A 54 -0.11 -47.41 -0.73
CA ARG A 54 -0.06 -48.70 -0.02
C ARG A 54 0.26 -49.86 -0.95
N SER A 55 -0.36 -49.91 -2.13
CA SER A 55 -0.12 -51.00 -3.09
C SER A 55 1.33 -51.02 -3.59
N MET A 56 2.00 -49.87 -3.58
CA MET A 56 3.41 -49.73 -3.97
C MET A 56 4.40 -49.98 -2.82
N GLY A 57 3.91 -50.32 -1.62
CA GLY A 57 4.73 -50.67 -0.45
C GLY A 57 5.25 -49.47 0.33
N ALA A 58 4.73 -48.25 0.11
CA ALA A 58 5.11 -47.09 0.89
C ALA A 58 4.46 -47.10 2.29
N ARG A 59 5.18 -46.57 3.29
CA ARG A 59 4.62 -46.30 4.61
C ARG A 59 3.76 -45.05 4.55
N VAL A 60 2.45 -45.20 4.73
CA VAL A 60 1.51 -44.08 4.67
C VAL A 60 1.20 -43.57 6.08
N ILE A 61 1.39 -42.27 6.29
CA ILE A 61 0.97 -41.53 7.50
C ILE A 61 0.10 -40.34 7.08
N SER A 62 -0.74 -39.81 7.96
CA SER A 62 -1.61 -38.67 7.64
C SER A 62 -1.23 -37.44 8.44
N ASP A 63 -1.24 -36.27 7.79
CA ASP A 63 -1.04 -34.97 8.46
C ASP A 63 -2.36 -34.32 8.93
N GLU A 64 -3.50 -35.02 8.78
CA GLU A 64 -4.85 -34.55 9.09
C GLU A 64 -5.27 -33.27 8.32
N GLY A 65 -4.68 -33.03 7.15
CA GLY A 65 -4.99 -31.88 6.31
C GLY A 65 -4.39 -30.56 6.83
N ARG A 66 -3.38 -30.63 7.70
CA ARG A 66 -2.68 -29.45 8.25
C ARG A 66 -1.94 -28.67 7.17
N GLY A 67 -1.49 -29.32 6.10
CA GLY A 67 -0.96 -28.68 4.89
C GLY A 67 0.48 -29.07 4.59
N LEU A 68 0.97 -28.66 3.43
CA LEU A 68 2.25 -29.12 2.87
C LEU A 68 3.46 -29.01 3.84
N PRO A 69 3.67 -27.89 4.57
CA PRO A 69 4.76 -27.80 5.54
C PRO A 69 4.65 -28.81 6.68
N ALA A 70 3.44 -29.02 7.17
CA ALA A 70 3.15 -29.97 8.24
C ALA A 70 3.35 -31.42 7.78
N ALA A 71 2.96 -31.73 6.54
CA ALA A 71 3.19 -33.02 5.91
C ALA A 71 4.70 -33.32 5.75
N ARG A 72 5.47 -32.34 5.25
CA ARG A 72 6.93 -32.45 5.11
C ARG A 72 7.59 -32.72 6.48
N MET A 73 7.26 -31.94 7.51
CA MET A 73 7.83 -32.13 8.85
C MET A 73 7.45 -33.48 9.47
N LEU A 74 6.18 -33.88 9.36
CA LEU A 74 5.73 -35.17 9.89
C LEU A 74 6.48 -36.35 9.26
N GLY A 75 6.76 -36.27 7.96
CA GLY A 75 7.61 -37.25 7.27
C GLY A 75 9.05 -37.25 7.76
N VAL A 76 9.66 -36.08 7.92
CA VAL A 76 11.03 -35.92 8.45
C VAL A 76 11.16 -36.47 9.88
N GLU A 77 10.18 -36.21 10.73
CA GLU A 77 10.14 -36.71 12.10
C GLU A 77 10.10 -38.25 12.14
N ASN A 78 9.39 -38.86 11.19
CA ASN A 78 9.23 -40.31 11.10
C ASN A 78 10.32 -41.02 10.29
N ALA A 79 11.21 -40.27 9.62
CA ALA A 79 12.33 -40.81 8.86
C ALA A 79 13.41 -41.42 9.76
N CYS A 80 13.97 -42.56 9.36
CA CYS A 80 15.03 -43.27 10.09
C CYS A 80 16.46 -42.94 9.62
N SER A 81 16.65 -42.42 8.41
CA SER A 81 17.98 -42.11 7.86
C SER A 81 18.44 -40.69 8.20
N ASP A 82 19.77 -40.50 8.25
CA ASP A 82 20.39 -39.18 8.47
C ASP A 82 20.19 -38.22 7.29
N LEU A 83 19.99 -38.76 6.09
CA LEU A 83 19.64 -38.03 4.88
C LEU A 83 18.17 -38.27 4.54
N VAL A 84 17.45 -37.19 4.29
CA VAL A 84 16.03 -37.20 3.91
C VAL A 84 15.89 -36.53 2.55
N ALA A 85 15.26 -37.23 1.61
CA ALA A 85 14.86 -36.68 0.33
C ALA A 85 13.39 -36.27 0.38
N LEU A 86 13.11 -34.97 0.22
CA LEU A 86 11.76 -34.44 0.03
C LEU A 86 11.45 -34.44 -1.47
N ILE A 87 10.49 -35.25 -1.89
CA ILE A 87 10.11 -35.42 -3.31
C ILE A 87 8.60 -35.21 -3.46
N ASP A 88 8.19 -34.23 -4.27
CA ASP A 88 6.78 -33.97 -4.54
C ASP A 88 6.19 -35.04 -5.49
N ALA A 89 4.89 -35.31 -5.36
CA ALA A 89 4.24 -36.42 -6.08
C ALA A 89 4.22 -36.25 -7.62
N ASP A 90 4.49 -35.06 -8.14
CA ASP A 90 4.59 -34.72 -9.57
C ASP A 90 6.02 -34.82 -10.13
N VAL A 91 6.99 -35.26 -9.31
CA VAL A 91 8.39 -35.45 -9.68
C VAL A 91 8.66 -36.91 -10.08
N VAL A 92 9.48 -37.10 -11.13
CA VAL A 92 9.94 -38.41 -11.57
C VAL A 92 11.46 -38.44 -11.68
N LEU A 93 12.09 -39.40 -11.00
CA LEU A 93 13.54 -39.56 -10.95
C LEU A 93 14.03 -40.35 -12.18
N SER A 94 15.17 -39.94 -12.73
CA SER A 94 15.89 -40.74 -13.74
C SER A 94 16.70 -41.83 -13.02
N PRO A 95 16.95 -43.00 -13.66
CA PRO A 95 17.72 -44.08 -13.04
C PRO A 95 19.11 -43.60 -12.54
N GLY A 96 19.40 -43.86 -11.27
CA GLY A 96 20.64 -43.49 -10.59
C GLY A 96 20.71 -42.03 -10.13
N ALA A 97 19.64 -41.23 -10.32
CA ALA A 97 19.64 -39.83 -9.96
C ALA A 97 19.82 -39.62 -8.44
N LEU A 98 19.15 -40.40 -7.59
CA LEU A 98 19.25 -40.21 -6.15
C LEU A 98 20.65 -40.56 -5.64
N GLY A 99 21.24 -41.64 -6.16
CA GLY A 99 22.62 -42.01 -5.87
C GLY A 99 23.62 -40.91 -6.27
N GLY A 100 23.51 -40.41 -7.51
CA GLY A 100 24.36 -39.32 -7.99
C GLY A 100 24.23 -38.04 -7.17
N LEU A 101 23.01 -37.69 -6.72
CA LEU A 101 22.79 -36.55 -5.85
C LEU A 101 23.41 -36.73 -4.46
N VAL A 102 23.35 -37.95 -3.90
CA VAL A 102 24.00 -38.28 -2.61
C VAL A 102 25.52 -38.13 -2.71
N ASP A 103 26.10 -38.57 -3.82
CA ASP A 103 27.55 -38.47 -4.07
C ASP A 103 27.99 -37.00 -4.18
N GLU A 104 27.26 -36.19 -4.96
CA GLU A 104 27.51 -34.74 -5.06
C GLU A 104 27.32 -34.04 -3.70
N PHE A 105 26.24 -34.37 -2.98
CA PHE A 105 25.93 -33.82 -1.67
C PHE A 105 27.09 -34.00 -0.69
N LYS A 106 27.66 -35.21 -0.66
CA LYS A 106 28.79 -35.55 0.21
C LYS A 106 30.09 -34.91 -0.27
N ALA A 107 30.41 -35.04 -1.56
CA ALA A 107 31.66 -34.54 -2.14
C ALA A 107 31.80 -33.01 -2.01
N CYS A 108 30.71 -32.28 -2.19
CA CYS A 108 30.70 -30.82 -2.10
C CYS A 108 30.40 -30.30 -0.69
N GLY A 109 30.10 -31.17 0.28
CA GLY A 109 29.84 -30.77 1.67
C GLY A 109 28.58 -29.91 1.82
N TYR A 110 27.50 -30.25 1.12
CA TYR A 110 26.21 -29.57 1.28
C TYR A 110 25.49 -30.02 2.56
N ASP A 111 24.57 -29.17 3.02
CA ASP A 111 23.57 -29.48 4.05
C ASP A 111 22.17 -29.67 3.44
N GLY A 112 21.95 -29.05 2.28
CA GLY A 112 20.81 -29.28 1.39
C GLY A 112 21.20 -29.15 -0.08
N LEU A 113 20.80 -30.10 -0.91
CA LEU A 113 21.03 -30.09 -2.35
C LEU A 113 19.75 -30.44 -3.10
N GLN A 114 19.30 -29.54 -3.95
CA GLN A 114 18.15 -29.75 -4.83
C GLN A 114 18.60 -30.37 -6.15
N PHE A 115 17.79 -31.25 -6.73
CA PHE A 115 17.96 -31.68 -8.11
C PHE A 115 17.80 -30.51 -9.09
N GLY A 116 18.48 -30.57 -10.24
CA GLY A 116 18.05 -29.80 -11.40
C GLY A 116 16.62 -30.19 -11.80
N LEU A 117 15.78 -29.22 -12.16
CA LEU A 117 14.39 -29.49 -12.54
C LEU A 117 14.22 -29.34 -14.04
N VAL A 118 13.86 -30.43 -14.72
CA VAL A 118 13.38 -30.43 -16.11
C VAL A 118 11.86 -30.35 -16.08
N SER A 119 11.34 -29.16 -16.31
CA SER A 119 9.89 -28.92 -16.25
C SER A 119 9.19 -29.33 -17.54
N GLU A 120 8.11 -30.08 -17.43
CA GLU A 120 7.31 -30.54 -18.57
C GLU A 120 5.81 -30.41 -18.33
N ALA A 121 5.04 -30.42 -19.41
CA ALA A 121 3.58 -30.40 -19.33
C ALA A 121 3.04 -31.82 -19.24
N ASP A 122 2.02 -32.03 -18.42
CA ASP A 122 1.34 -33.33 -18.29
C ASP A 122 0.23 -33.53 -19.34
N GLY A 123 0.34 -32.83 -20.47
CA GLY A 123 -0.64 -32.79 -21.56
C GLY A 123 -0.21 -31.88 -22.71
N PRO A 124 -0.83 -31.99 -23.89
CA PRO A 124 -0.44 -31.25 -25.10
C PRO A 124 -0.98 -29.81 -25.19
N GLY A 125 -1.75 -29.36 -24.20
CA GLY A 125 -2.40 -28.07 -24.16
C GLY A 125 -1.49 -26.92 -23.76
N TYR A 126 -2.10 -25.74 -23.83
CA TYR A 126 -1.38 -24.47 -23.80
C TYR A 126 -0.80 -24.14 -22.41
N TRP A 127 -1.54 -24.41 -21.34
CA TRP A 127 -1.23 -23.87 -20.02
C TRP A 127 -0.09 -24.62 -19.33
N GLY A 128 -0.06 -25.96 -19.45
CA GLY A 128 1.05 -26.79 -18.99
C GLY A 128 2.32 -26.47 -19.76
N ALA A 129 2.23 -26.34 -21.09
CA ALA A 129 3.37 -25.99 -21.93
C ALA A 129 3.93 -24.60 -21.60
N ALA A 130 3.07 -23.62 -21.33
CA ALA A 130 3.48 -22.27 -20.94
C ALA A 130 4.13 -22.22 -19.54
N LEU A 131 3.59 -22.98 -18.56
CA LEU A 131 4.18 -23.14 -17.23
C LEU A 131 5.57 -23.77 -17.30
N ALA A 132 5.71 -24.88 -18.03
CA ALA A 132 6.99 -25.53 -18.25
C ALA A 132 7.99 -24.59 -18.91
N TRP A 133 7.57 -23.88 -19.96
CA TRP A 133 8.41 -22.91 -20.65
C TRP A 133 8.88 -21.77 -19.74
N HIS A 134 7.99 -21.22 -18.90
CA HIS A 134 8.33 -20.24 -17.87
C HIS A 134 9.41 -20.80 -16.92
N HIS A 135 9.16 -21.97 -16.32
CA HIS A 135 10.08 -22.56 -15.35
C HIS A 135 11.48 -22.86 -15.93
N ILE A 136 11.58 -23.11 -17.24
CA ILE A 136 12.86 -23.33 -17.94
C ILE A 136 13.56 -21.98 -18.24
N HIS A 137 12.85 -20.99 -18.79
CA HIS A 137 13.50 -19.85 -19.46
C HIS A 137 13.55 -18.56 -18.63
N SER A 138 12.67 -18.42 -17.62
CA SER A 138 12.45 -17.13 -16.94
C SER A 138 12.99 -17.07 -15.51
N ARG A 139 13.74 -18.09 -15.07
CA ARG A 139 14.46 -18.03 -13.80
C ARG A 139 15.52 -16.93 -13.84
N VAL A 140 15.37 -15.93 -12.97
CA VAL A 140 16.35 -14.84 -12.82
C VAL A 140 17.59 -15.33 -12.07
N ARG A 141 17.45 -16.34 -11.19
CA ARG A 141 18.54 -17.07 -10.53
C ARG A 141 18.15 -18.54 -10.31
N PRO A 142 19.11 -19.48 -10.34
CA PRO A 142 18.89 -20.81 -9.77
C PRO A 142 18.53 -20.65 -8.29
N GLY A 143 17.36 -21.13 -7.90
CA GLY A 143 16.87 -21.05 -6.53
C GLY A 143 16.75 -22.43 -5.94
N PHE A 144 17.29 -22.62 -4.74
CA PHE A 144 17.01 -23.77 -3.91
C PHE A 144 15.52 -23.81 -3.55
N GLY A 145 14.84 -24.88 -3.91
CA GLY A 145 13.48 -25.23 -3.49
C GLY A 145 13.47 -26.59 -2.79
N VAL A 146 12.31 -27.02 -2.30
CA VAL A 146 12.16 -28.29 -1.56
C VAL A 146 11.33 -29.36 -2.28
N SER A 147 10.95 -29.13 -3.54
CA SER A 147 10.12 -30.09 -4.32
C SER A 147 10.86 -31.36 -4.75
N ALA A 148 12.19 -31.31 -4.82
CA ALA A 148 13.02 -32.47 -5.13
C ALA A 148 14.41 -32.23 -4.51
N THR A 149 14.56 -32.52 -3.23
CA THR A 149 15.70 -32.03 -2.44
C THR A 149 16.17 -33.04 -1.42
N LEU A 150 17.49 -33.25 -1.37
CA LEU A 150 18.17 -34.04 -0.35
C LEU A 150 18.71 -33.12 0.74
N MET A 151 18.41 -33.42 2.00
CA MET A 151 18.87 -32.64 3.16
C MET A 151 19.24 -33.53 4.35
N ARG A 152 20.07 -33.01 5.26
CA ARG A 152 20.31 -33.67 6.54
C ARG A 152 19.07 -33.60 7.42
N ARG A 153 18.63 -34.73 7.97
CA ARG A 153 17.50 -34.82 8.89
C ARG A 153 17.66 -33.87 10.07
N LYS A 154 18.85 -33.80 10.68
CA LYS A 154 19.15 -32.90 11.81
C LYS A 154 18.97 -31.41 11.48
N VAL A 155 19.19 -31.02 10.22
CA VAL A 155 19.05 -29.62 9.76
C VAL A 155 17.57 -29.28 9.55
N LEU A 156 16.81 -30.22 8.96
CA LEU A 156 15.36 -30.08 8.83
C LEU A 156 14.67 -30.00 10.19
N LEU A 157 15.10 -30.80 11.18
CA LEU A 157 14.55 -30.76 12.54
C LEU A 157 14.95 -29.52 13.33
N SER A 158 16.15 -28.95 13.10
CA SER A 158 16.62 -27.79 13.85
C SER A 158 15.98 -26.48 13.39
N VAL A 159 15.80 -26.30 12.08
CA VAL A 159 15.18 -25.10 11.52
C VAL A 159 13.67 -25.25 11.44
N ALA A 160 13.18 -26.42 11.03
CA ALA A 160 11.77 -26.78 10.82
C ALA A 160 11.03 -25.86 9.82
N PHE A 161 9.98 -26.38 9.18
CA PHE A 161 9.10 -25.53 8.38
C PHE A 161 8.20 -24.67 9.29
N ASP A 162 7.85 -23.47 8.82
CA ASP A 162 6.88 -22.61 9.49
C ASP A 162 5.44 -23.01 9.10
N ASP A 163 4.63 -23.39 10.09
CA ASP A 163 3.25 -23.85 9.93
C ASP A 163 2.26 -22.74 9.55
N THR A 164 2.66 -21.47 9.68
CA THR A 164 1.88 -20.32 9.20
C THR A 164 1.91 -20.18 7.68
N PHE A 165 2.85 -20.84 7.01
CA PHE A 165 2.89 -20.92 5.55
C PHE A 165 2.01 -22.09 5.09
N ARG A 166 1.20 -21.85 4.05
CA ARG A 166 0.45 -22.91 3.35
C ARG A 166 1.01 -23.21 1.96
N SER A 167 1.87 -22.32 1.46
CA SER A 167 2.62 -22.43 0.21
C SER A 167 3.78 -21.44 0.23
N GLY A 168 4.88 -21.79 -0.44
CA GLY A 168 6.15 -21.05 -0.51
C GLY A 168 6.95 -21.03 0.78
N GLU A 169 6.74 -22.07 1.57
CA GLU A 169 7.57 -22.47 2.70
C GLU A 169 9.04 -22.72 2.28
N ASP A 170 9.29 -22.99 1.00
CA ASP A 170 10.60 -23.25 0.42
C ASP A 170 11.51 -22.01 0.42
N ILE A 171 11.00 -20.86 -0.05
CA ILE A 171 11.73 -19.58 -0.08
C ILE A 171 11.97 -19.10 1.35
N GLU A 172 10.97 -19.22 2.22
CA GLU A 172 11.07 -18.82 3.62
C GLU A 172 12.09 -19.69 4.38
N LEU A 173 12.00 -21.02 4.23
CA LEU A 173 12.93 -21.96 4.86
C LEU A 173 14.35 -21.70 4.37
N ARG A 174 14.54 -21.46 3.06
CA ARG A 174 15.85 -21.13 2.48
C ARG A 174 16.47 -19.92 3.18
N ILE A 175 15.72 -18.84 3.40
CA ILE A 175 16.23 -17.64 4.09
C ILE A 175 16.73 -18.01 5.49
N ARG A 176 15.94 -18.78 6.27
CA ARG A 176 16.34 -19.20 7.61
C ARG A 176 17.53 -20.16 7.63
N LEU A 177 17.62 -21.06 6.66
CA LEU A 177 18.75 -21.97 6.50
C LEU A 177 20.05 -21.22 6.17
N GLU A 178 19.98 -20.25 5.25
CA GLU A 178 21.12 -19.38 4.91
C GLU A 178 21.53 -18.48 6.09
N GLU A 179 20.56 -17.98 6.87
CA GLU A 179 20.82 -17.20 8.09
C GLU A 179 21.45 -18.03 9.21
N ALA A 180 21.09 -19.32 9.30
CA ALA A 180 21.72 -20.29 10.20
C ALA A 180 23.09 -20.79 9.72
N GLY A 181 23.55 -20.34 8.53
CA GLY A 181 24.87 -20.67 7.99
C GLY A 181 24.97 -22.02 7.28
N TYR A 182 23.86 -22.67 6.95
CA TYR A 182 23.86 -23.95 6.24
C TYR A 182 24.18 -23.79 4.75
N ARG A 183 24.90 -24.77 4.20
CA ARG A 183 25.31 -24.74 2.79
C ARG A 183 24.25 -25.39 1.89
N LEU A 184 23.60 -24.57 1.07
CA LEU A 184 22.55 -25.02 0.13
C LEU A 184 23.04 -24.97 -1.33
N GLY A 185 22.53 -25.85 -2.17
CA GLY A 185 22.89 -25.90 -3.60
C GLY A 185 21.78 -26.44 -4.50
N VAL A 186 21.94 -26.22 -5.80
CA VAL A 186 21.14 -26.88 -6.86
C VAL A 186 22.13 -27.62 -7.75
N SER A 187 21.90 -28.93 -7.94
CA SER A 187 22.75 -29.78 -8.77
C SER A 187 22.66 -29.37 -10.23
N SER A 188 23.83 -29.26 -10.88
CA SER A 188 23.94 -29.09 -12.33
C SER A 188 24.23 -30.41 -13.06
N THR A 189 24.49 -31.48 -12.32
CA THR A 189 24.87 -32.80 -12.87
C THR A 189 23.69 -33.77 -12.87
N THR A 190 22.76 -33.60 -11.93
CA THR A 190 21.63 -34.49 -11.72
C THR A 190 20.33 -33.73 -11.83
N ALA A 191 19.46 -34.16 -12.74
CA ALA A 191 18.18 -33.53 -12.96
C ALA A 191 17.03 -34.55 -12.97
N VAL A 192 15.85 -34.09 -12.55
CA VAL A 192 14.61 -34.87 -12.46
C VAL A 192 13.50 -34.16 -13.23
N ARG A 193 12.50 -34.93 -13.67
CA ARG A 193 11.34 -34.38 -14.35
C ARG A 193 10.34 -33.83 -13.34
N HIS A 194 9.77 -32.66 -13.64
CA HIS A 194 8.76 -31.99 -12.82
C HIS A 194 7.58 -31.60 -13.70
N ARG A 195 6.40 -32.15 -13.40
CA ARG A 195 5.23 -32.08 -14.29
C ARG A 195 4.26 -30.99 -13.88
N PHE A 196 3.70 -30.29 -14.88
CA PHE A 196 2.66 -29.28 -14.68
C PHE A 196 1.32 -29.72 -15.21
N MET A 197 0.27 -29.56 -14.40
CA MET A 197 -1.10 -29.76 -14.84
C MET A 197 -1.48 -28.76 -15.94
N ASP A 198 -2.03 -29.29 -17.02
CA ASP A 198 -2.29 -28.54 -18.24
C ASP A 198 -3.72 -27.95 -18.29
N THR A 199 -4.06 -27.14 -17.29
CA THR A 199 -5.33 -26.42 -17.27
C THR A 199 -5.14 -24.97 -16.85
N PHE A 200 -6.02 -24.07 -17.31
CA PHE A 200 -6.01 -22.68 -16.87
C PHE A 200 -6.24 -22.56 -15.36
N GLY A 201 -7.14 -23.40 -14.80
CA GLY A 201 -7.44 -23.40 -13.38
C GLY A 201 -6.18 -23.67 -12.54
N ALA A 202 -5.43 -24.70 -12.89
CA ALA A 202 -4.18 -25.03 -12.22
C ALA A 202 -3.13 -23.91 -12.37
N ALA A 203 -2.96 -23.35 -13.57
CA ALA A 203 -2.03 -22.24 -13.79
C ALA A 203 -2.41 -20.97 -13.01
N ARG A 204 -3.70 -20.62 -12.99
CA ARG A 204 -4.23 -19.50 -12.20
C ARG A 204 -3.96 -19.70 -10.71
N ASP A 205 -4.26 -20.88 -10.20
CA ASP A 205 -4.12 -21.19 -8.78
C ASP A 205 -2.63 -21.18 -8.39
N GLN A 206 -1.73 -21.67 -9.25
CA GLN A 206 -0.28 -21.52 -9.10
C GLN A 206 0.14 -20.06 -8.98
N TRP A 207 -0.28 -19.17 -9.90
CA TRP A 207 0.09 -17.75 -9.85
C TRP A 207 -0.46 -17.02 -8.63
N LEU A 208 -1.67 -17.37 -8.20
CA LEU A 208 -2.24 -16.84 -6.97
C LEU A 208 -1.43 -17.30 -5.74
N GLN A 209 -1.02 -18.56 -5.71
CA GLN A 209 -0.15 -19.08 -4.65
C GLN A 209 1.23 -18.42 -4.68
N ASP A 210 1.81 -18.21 -5.85
CA ASP A 210 3.10 -17.52 -6.05
C ASP A 210 3.05 -16.08 -5.54
N GLY A 211 1.99 -15.32 -5.88
CA GLY A 211 1.82 -13.97 -5.36
C GLY A 211 1.68 -13.93 -3.84
N ALA A 212 0.84 -14.80 -3.28
CA ALA A 212 0.59 -14.87 -1.84
C ALA A 212 1.85 -15.29 -1.06
N LYS A 213 2.61 -16.27 -1.58
CA LYS A 213 3.78 -16.78 -0.89
C LYS A 213 4.90 -15.75 -0.81
N LEU A 214 5.19 -15.06 -1.92
CA LEU A 214 6.17 -13.96 -1.95
C LEU A 214 5.76 -12.85 -0.97
N ALA A 215 4.48 -12.49 -0.89
CA ALA A 215 3.98 -11.51 0.06
C ALA A 215 4.19 -11.91 1.53
N ARG A 216 3.91 -13.17 1.89
CA ARG A 216 4.15 -13.66 3.25
C ARG A 216 5.64 -13.65 3.60
N THR A 217 6.50 -14.07 2.67
CA THR A 217 7.96 -14.02 2.87
C THR A 217 8.44 -12.57 3.04
N VAL A 218 7.96 -11.63 2.23
CA VAL A 218 8.28 -10.18 2.36
C VAL A 218 7.85 -9.64 3.73
N ARG A 219 6.65 -10.03 4.21
CA ARG A 219 6.16 -9.61 5.54
C ARG A 219 7.04 -10.13 6.67
N LYS A 220 7.50 -11.38 6.57
CA LYS A 220 8.30 -12.02 7.61
C LYS A 220 9.76 -11.56 7.59
N HIS A 221 10.35 -11.38 6.41
CA HIS A 221 11.77 -11.03 6.23
C HIS A 221 11.97 -9.76 5.37
N PRO A 222 11.45 -8.58 5.75
CA PRO A 222 11.42 -7.40 4.87
C PRO A 222 12.81 -6.97 4.37
N GLY A 223 13.86 -7.13 5.18
CA GLY A 223 15.23 -6.77 4.81
C GLY A 223 15.87 -7.68 3.75
N ARG A 224 15.56 -8.98 3.74
CA ARG A 224 16.11 -9.95 2.77
C ARG A 224 15.17 -10.25 1.60
N ALA A 225 13.88 -10.16 1.82
CA ALA A 225 12.84 -10.55 0.88
C ALA A 225 12.19 -9.36 0.17
N GLY A 226 12.43 -8.10 0.56
CA GLY A 226 11.77 -6.94 -0.06
C GLY A 226 11.89 -6.86 -1.59
N TRP A 227 13.02 -7.30 -2.14
CA TRP A 227 13.23 -7.33 -3.60
C TRP A 227 12.29 -8.33 -4.33
N LEU A 228 11.75 -9.33 -3.63
CA LEU A 228 10.79 -10.30 -4.18
C LEU A 228 9.50 -9.63 -4.67
N MET A 229 9.18 -8.42 -4.18
CA MET A 229 8.05 -7.63 -4.71
C MET A 229 8.22 -7.28 -6.20
N GLY A 230 9.46 -7.14 -6.67
CA GLY A 230 9.76 -6.89 -8.08
C GLY A 230 9.86 -8.16 -8.94
N LEU A 231 9.91 -9.34 -8.32
CA LEU A 231 10.20 -10.59 -9.03
C LEU A 231 9.15 -10.93 -10.11
N PRO A 232 7.83 -10.83 -9.87
CA PRO A 232 6.85 -11.09 -10.93
C PRO A 232 6.99 -10.13 -12.13
N LEU A 233 7.26 -8.85 -11.90
CA LEU A 233 7.50 -7.89 -12.97
C LEU A 233 8.76 -8.23 -13.77
N LEU A 234 9.87 -8.52 -13.10
CA LEU A 234 11.13 -8.89 -13.77
C LEU A 234 11.00 -10.19 -14.56
N ALA A 235 10.33 -11.20 -14.00
CA ALA A 235 10.03 -12.44 -14.69
C ALA A 235 9.13 -12.20 -15.91
N THR A 236 8.13 -11.31 -15.79
CA THR A 236 7.25 -10.93 -16.91
C THR A 236 8.01 -10.23 -18.03
N ILE A 237 8.87 -9.26 -17.72
CA ILE A 237 9.66 -8.53 -18.72
C ILE A 237 10.59 -9.50 -19.46
N ARG A 238 11.36 -10.31 -18.72
CA ARG A 238 12.26 -11.31 -19.31
C ARG A 238 11.48 -12.34 -20.13
N GLY A 239 10.42 -12.88 -19.55
CA GLY A 239 9.58 -13.92 -20.11
C GLY A 239 8.90 -13.47 -21.40
N ALA A 240 8.23 -12.31 -21.38
CA ALA A 240 7.59 -11.73 -22.55
C ALA A 240 8.61 -11.40 -23.65
N GLY A 241 9.79 -10.87 -23.29
CA GLY A 241 10.88 -10.63 -24.24
C GLY A 241 11.37 -11.90 -24.92
N LEU A 242 11.60 -12.97 -24.15
CA LEU A 242 11.99 -14.27 -24.71
C LEU A 242 10.86 -14.92 -25.52
N SER A 243 9.60 -14.75 -25.11
CA SER A 243 8.44 -15.23 -25.85
C SER A 243 8.29 -14.50 -27.19
N LEU A 244 8.48 -13.17 -27.23
CA LEU A 244 8.49 -12.41 -28.48
C LEU A 244 9.50 -12.96 -29.50
N LEU A 245 10.66 -13.42 -29.03
CA LEU A 245 11.74 -13.90 -29.89
C LEU A 245 11.60 -15.38 -30.29
N HIS A 246 11.19 -16.25 -29.37
CA HIS A 246 11.30 -17.71 -29.55
C HIS A 246 9.96 -18.46 -29.46
N ALA A 247 8.93 -17.87 -28.83
CA ALA A 247 7.65 -18.53 -28.62
C ALA A 247 6.49 -17.53 -28.45
N PRO A 248 6.08 -16.78 -29.51
CA PRO A 248 5.12 -15.68 -29.38
C PRO A 248 3.75 -16.11 -28.84
N ARG A 249 3.40 -17.40 -29.02
CA ARG A 249 2.18 -18.00 -28.47
C ARG A 249 2.03 -17.77 -26.96
N PHE A 250 3.12 -17.65 -26.19
CA PHE A 250 3.08 -17.51 -24.73
C PHE A 250 2.91 -16.07 -24.22
N LEU A 251 2.68 -15.07 -25.06
CA LEU A 251 2.52 -13.68 -24.59
C LEU A 251 1.31 -13.49 -23.66
N ALA A 252 0.20 -14.16 -23.94
CA ALA A 252 -0.99 -14.11 -23.10
C ALA A 252 -0.73 -14.70 -21.70
N TYR A 253 0.15 -15.71 -21.59
CA TYR A 253 0.56 -16.29 -20.31
C TYR A 253 1.16 -15.22 -19.40
N TRP A 254 2.06 -14.39 -19.92
CA TRP A 254 2.77 -13.37 -19.15
C TRP A 254 1.85 -12.26 -18.62
N ALA A 255 0.84 -11.88 -19.40
CA ALA A 255 -0.19 -10.95 -18.93
C ALA A 255 -0.97 -11.54 -17.75
N CYS A 256 -1.43 -12.79 -17.86
CA CYS A 256 -2.14 -13.46 -16.76
C CYS A 256 -1.24 -13.67 -15.54
N PHE A 257 -0.01 -14.14 -15.74
CA PHE A 257 1.00 -14.34 -14.71
C PHE A 257 1.19 -13.06 -13.88
N LEU A 258 1.41 -11.92 -14.53
CA LEU A 258 1.60 -10.63 -13.87
C LEU A 258 0.37 -10.22 -13.04
N VAL A 259 -0.81 -10.28 -13.66
CA VAL A 259 -2.08 -9.84 -13.04
C VAL A 259 -2.43 -10.69 -11.81
N TYR A 260 -2.39 -12.02 -11.93
CA TYR A 260 -2.78 -12.92 -10.84
C TYR A 260 -1.74 -12.92 -9.71
N ASN A 261 -0.44 -12.84 -10.02
CA ASN A 261 0.59 -12.70 -9.00
C ASN A 261 0.39 -11.42 -8.18
N TYR A 262 0.31 -10.26 -8.83
CA TYR A 262 0.16 -9.00 -8.10
C TYR A 262 -1.18 -8.88 -7.40
N ARG A 263 -2.27 -9.39 -7.97
CA ARG A 263 -3.57 -9.47 -7.30
C ARG A 263 -3.45 -10.18 -5.95
N SER A 264 -2.83 -11.35 -5.93
CA SER A 264 -2.68 -12.15 -4.70
C SER A 264 -1.65 -11.54 -3.74
N MET A 265 -0.52 -11.08 -4.27
CA MET A 265 0.55 -10.45 -3.49
C MET A 265 0.05 -9.22 -2.75
N PHE A 266 -0.62 -8.30 -3.44
CA PHE A 266 -1.22 -7.14 -2.78
C PHE A 266 -2.37 -7.56 -1.87
N GLY A 267 -3.18 -8.55 -2.25
CA GLY A 267 -4.20 -9.11 -1.37
C GLY A 267 -3.66 -9.53 -0.01
N GLU A 268 -2.49 -10.17 0.02
CA GLU A 268 -1.86 -10.70 1.24
C GLU A 268 -0.99 -9.66 1.98
N LEU A 269 -0.29 -8.76 1.27
CA LEU A 269 0.44 -7.63 1.86
C LEU A 269 -0.50 -6.63 2.51
N LEU A 270 -1.61 -6.33 1.82
CA LEU A 270 -2.65 -5.44 2.30
C LEU A 270 -3.58 -6.11 3.30
N ARG A 271 -3.42 -7.43 3.55
CA ARG A 271 -4.22 -8.16 4.53
C ARG A 271 -3.82 -7.72 5.94
N PRO A 272 -4.67 -6.94 6.62
CA PRO A 272 -4.41 -6.56 8.00
C PRO A 272 -4.51 -7.82 8.88
N PRO A 273 -3.78 -7.88 10.00
CA PRO A 273 -4.00 -8.91 11.01
C PRO A 273 -5.48 -8.92 11.46
N GLY A 274 -5.95 -10.07 11.94
CA GLY A 274 -7.34 -10.22 12.42
C GLY A 274 -7.69 -9.33 13.62
N THR A 275 -6.67 -8.80 14.31
CA THR A 275 -6.77 -7.85 15.43
C THR A 275 -6.59 -6.39 14.95
N GLY A 276 -6.88 -5.42 15.83
CA GLY A 276 -6.58 -3.99 15.59
C GLY A 276 -5.10 -3.78 15.23
N LEU A 277 -4.80 -2.78 14.42
CA LEU A 277 -3.42 -2.50 14.02
C LEU A 277 -2.64 -1.96 15.23
N SER A 278 -1.39 -2.41 15.40
CA SER A 278 -0.49 -1.79 16.37
C SER A 278 -0.33 -0.29 16.05
N VAL A 279 -0.02 0.55 17.04
CA VAL A 279 0.15 2.01 16.83
C VAL A 279 1.15 2.32 15.71
N GLY A 280 2.24 1.54 15.62
CA GLY A 280 3.21 1.65 14.53
C GLY A 280 2.66 1.20 13.17
N GLY A 281 1.89 0.10 13.14
CA GLY A 281 1.19 -0.36 11.95
C GLY A 281 0.17 0.67 11.45
N ASN A 282 -0.65 1.24 12.34
CA ASN A 282 -1.64 2.26 12.00
C ASN A 282 -0.98 3.52 11.39
N ALA A 283 0.15 3.96 11.96
CA ALA A 283 0.93 5.08 11.42
C ALA A 283 1.53 4.78 10.04
N ALA A 284 2.04 3.56 9.82
CA ALA A 284 2.57 3.14 8.51
C ALA A 284 1.46 3.09 7.45
N TRP A 285 0.29 2.53 7.78
CA TRP A 285 -0.88 2.49 6.90
C TRP A 285 -1.42 3.88 6.58
N LEU A 286 -1.46 4.78 7.56
CA LEU A 286 -1.80 6.19 7.33
C LEU A 286 -0.82 6.87 6.38
N THR A 287 0.47 6.61 6.56
CA THR A 287 1.51 7.16 5.68
C THR A 287 1.31 6.64 4.26
N ALA A 288 1.13 5.33 4.08
CA ALA A 288 0.84 4.74 2.78
C ALA A 288 -0.45 5.30 2.15
N ALA A 289 -1.53 5.39 2.93
CA ALA A 289 -2.84 5.91 2.50
C ALA A 289 -2.81 7.39 2.06
N ARG A 290 -1.76 8.12 2.44
CA ARG A 290 -1.53 9.51 2.03
C ARG A 290 -0.55 9.61 0.87
N VAL A 291 0.53 8.84 0.88
CA VAL A 291 1.57 8.84 -0.18
C VAL A 291 1.07 8.24 -1.48
N ALA A 292 0.40 7.09 -1.44
CA ALA A 292 -0.02 6.40 -2.66
C ALA A 292 -0.97 7.26 -3.54
N PRO A 293 -1.98 7.97 -2.96
CA PRO A 293 -2.81 8.89 -3.72
C PRO A 293 -2.06 10.06 -4.36
N MET A 294 -0.94 10.50 -3.79
CA MET A 294 -0.16 11.61 -4.35
C MET A 294 0.51 11.19 -5.65
N ALA A 295 1.12 10.00 -5.70
CA ALA A 295 1.71 9.48 -6.93
C ALA A 295 0.65 9.25 -8.02
N THR A 296 -0.47 8.62 -7.66
CA THR A 296 -1.56 8.37 -8.62
C THR A 296 -2.30 9.63 -9.02
N GLY A 297 -2.40 10.62 -8.12
CA GLY A 297 -3.00 11.91 -8.39
C GLY A 297 -2.13 12.73 -9.33
N PHE A 298 -0.80 12.72 -9.12
CA PHE A 298 0.14 13.28 -10.09
C PHE A 298 -0.02 12.64 -11.46
N LEU A 299 -0.11 11.30 -11.52
CA LEU A 299 -0.35 10.60 -12.78
C LEU A 299 -1.67 11.05 -13.45
N PHE A 300 -2.76 11.14 -12.69
CA PHE A 300 -4.04 11.63 -13.21
C PHE A 300 -3.92 13.04 -13.82
N TRP A 301 -3.34 13.99 -13.09
CA TRP A 301 -3.20 15.37 -13.54
C TRP A 301 -2.18 15.50 -14.67
N ALA A 302 -1.09 14.73 -14.66
CA ALA A 302 -0.12 14.66 -15.75
C ALA A 302 -0.77 14.11 -17.03
N THR A 303 -1.53 13.02 -16.94
CA THR A 303 -2.30 12.49 -18.07
C THR A 303 -3.31 13.51 -18.58
N ALA A 304 -4.05 14.18 -17.69
CA ALA A 304 -4.98 15.24 -18.06
C ALA A 304 -4.25 16.42 -18.75
N ALA A 305 -3.06 16.81 -18.28
CA ALA A 305 -2.28 17.90 -18.84
C ALA A 305 -1.74 17.64 -20.24
N ILE A 306 -1.36 16.40 -20.54
CA ILE A 306 -0.89 16.00 -21.88
C ILE A 306 -2.06 15.97 -22.88
N MET A 307 -3.29 15.74 -22.39
CA MET A 307 -4.42 15.35 -23.22
C MET A 307 -5.48 16.44 -23.39
N LEU A 308 -5.61 17.37 -22.44
CA LEU A 308 -6.57 18.49 -22.47
C LEU A 308 -5.88 19.82 -22.81
N PRO A 309 -6.61 20.74 -23.46
CA PRO A 309 -6.15 22.12 -23.59
C PRO A 309 -5.89 22.78 -22.23
N PRO A 310 -4.83 23.60 -22.07
CA PRO A 310 -4.48 24.26 -20.82
C PRO A 310 -5.62 25.05 -20.19
N ALA A 311 -6.46 25.73 -20.99
CA ALA A 311 -7.61 26.46 -20.48
C ALA A 311 -8.69 25.54 -19.88
N GLN A 312 -8.94 24.37 -20.50
CA GLN A 312 -9.90 23.37 -20.01
C GLN A 312 -9.38 22.69 -18.74
N LEU A 313 -8.10 22.31 -18.73
CA LEU A 313 -7.43 21.76 -17.55
C LEU A 313 -7.45 22.75 -16.39
N GLY A 314 -7.15 24.01 -16.68
CA GLY A 314 -7.15 25.11 -15.74
C GLY A 314 -8.50 25.28 -15.08
N MET A 315 -9.56 25.41 -15.88
CA MET A 315 -10.91 25.53 -15.37
C MET A 315 -11.34 24.29 -14.57
N GLY A 316 -11.02 23.09 -15.02
CA GLY A 316 -11.28 21.84 -14.29
C GLY A 316 -10.57 21.79 -12.94
N SER A 317 -9.29 22.19 -12.90
CA SER A 317 -8.52 22.28 -11.65
C SER A 317 -9.06 23.32 -10.69
N SER A 318 -9.60 24.45 -11.18
CA SER A 318 -10.29 25.45 -10.36
C SER A 318 -11.59 24.91 -9.76
N VAL A 319 -12.41 24.19 -10.55
CA VAL A 319 -13.63 23.56 -10.04
C VAL A 319 -13.31 22.52 -8.97
N VAL A 320 -12.26 21.71 -9.18
CA VAL A 320 -11.79 20.75 -8.16
C VAL A 320 -11.24 21.47 -6.92
N ALA A 321 -10.50 22.56 -7.08
CA ALA A 321 -10.03 23.36 -5.94
C ALA A 321 -11.19 23.96 -5.15
N ALA A 322 -12.24 24.48 -5.81
CA ALA A 322 -13.46 24.93 -5.19
C ALA A 322 -14.18 23.79 -4.44
N ALA A 323 -14.23 22.59 -5.03
CA ALA A 323 -14.82 21.42 -4.38
C ALA A 323 -14.04 21.04 -3.11
N LEU A 324 -12.71 21.03 -3.16
CA LEU A 324 -11.86 20.72 -2.01
C LEU A 324 -11.93 21.81 -0.93
N LEU A 325 -12.03 23.09 -1.30
CA LEU A 325 -12.32 24.17 -0.36
C LEU A 325 -13.65 23.94 0.35
N THR A 326 -14.68 23.58 -0.42
CA THR A 326 -16.03 23.25 0.10
C THR A 326 -16.00 22.06 1.05
N VAL A 327 -15.20 21.03 0.75
CA VAL A 327 -14.98 19.90 1.65
C VAL A 327 -14.45 20.39 2.99
N HIS A 328 -13.37 21.19 3.00
CA HIS A 328 -12.78 21.65 4.26
C HIS A 328 -13.74 22.56 5.02
N LEU A 329 -14.48 23.46 4.37
CA LEU A 329 -15.52 24.27 5.02
C LEU A 329 -16.64 23.38 5.60
N GLY A 330 -17.08 22.37 4.86
CA GLY A 330 -18.17 21.46 5.24
C GLY A 330 -17.81 20.50 6.36
N MET A 331 -16.54 20.25 6.63
CA MET A 331 -16.14 19.35 7.71
C MET A 331 -16.56 19.84 9.10
N LEU A 332 -16.64 21.16 9.34
CA LEU A 332 -17.10 21.78 10.60
C LEU A 332 -16.49 21.19 11.90
N GLY A 333 -15.29 20.60 11.82
CA GLY A 333 -14.63 19.92 12.94
C GLY A 333 -15.18 18.54 13.32
N VAL A 334 -16.11 17.98 12.54
CA VAL A 334 -16.71 16.66 12.77
C VAL A 334 -15.67 15.54 12.76
N GLY A 335 -14.65 15.62 11.90
CA GLY A 335 -13.56 14.64 11.83
C GLY A 335 -12.81 14.48 13.16
N PRO A 336 -12.18 15.56 13.69
CA PRO A 336 -11.56 15.55 15.02
C PRO A 336 -12.49 15.08 16.14
N ALA A 337 -13.76 15.51 16.15
CA ALA A 337 -14.74 15.05 17.14
C ALA A 337 -15.01 13.54 17.05
N THR A 338 -14.98 12.98 15.85
CA THR A 338 -15.16 11.53 15.63
C THR A 338 -13.98 10.75 16.20
N LEU A 339 -12.75 11.26 16.06
CA LEU A 339 -11.55 10.63 16.63
C LEU A 339 -11.63 10.49 18.16
N THR A 340 -12.26 11.45 18.84
CA THR A 340 -12.38 11.45 20.31
C THR A 340 -13.61 10.72 20.81
N LEU A 341 -14.76 10.88 20.15
CA LEU A 341 -16.05 10.39 20.65
C LEU A 341 -16.38 8.96 20.22
N LEU A 342 -15.83 8.48 19.09
CA LEU A 342 -16.14 7.15 18.56
C LEU A 342 -15.66 5.99 19.44
N PRO A 343 -14.44 6.03 20.03
CA PRO A 343 -13.95 4.94 20.88
C PRO A 343 -14.80 4.70 22.15
N GLU A 344 -15.53 5.72 22.60
CA GLU A 344 -16.37 5.68 23.82
C GLU A 344 -17.77 5.09 23.56
N GLN A 345 -18.14 4.78 22.32
CA GLN A 345 -19.49 4.34 21.98
C GLN A 345 -19.69 2.84 22.22
N SER A 346 -20.69 2.50 23.04
CA SER A 346 -21.05 1.11 23.35
C SER A 346 -21.68 0.33 22.20
N ASP A 347 -22.20 1.01 21.17
CA ASP A 347 -22.86 0.41 19.99
C ASP A 347 -21.90 0.17 18.80
N GLY A 348 -20.59 0.21 19.05
CA GLY A 348 -19.57 0.21 17.99
C GLY A 348 -19.56 1.50 17.17
N GLY A 349 -20.24 2.54 17.64
CA GLY A 349 -20.30 3.86 17.02
C GLY A 349 -21.28 4.01 15.87
N ARG A 350 -22.17 3.04 15.64
CA ARG A 350 -23.06 3.00 14.46
C ARG A 350 -23.92 4.27 14.31
N ARG A 351 -24.46 4.78 15.42
CA ARG A 351 -25.25 6.02 15.43
C ARG A 351 -24.39 7.27 15.24
N LEU A 352 -23.21 7.30 15.86
CA LEU A 352 -22.27 8.42 15.75
C LEU A 352 -21.73 8.53 14.32
N ILE A 353 -21.37 7.41 13.70
CA ILE A 353 -20.90 7.34 12.30
C ILE A 353 -21.98 7.89 11.39
N ALA A 354 -23.23 7.40 11.48
CA ALA A 354 -24.34 7.91 10.67
C ALA A 354 -24.55 9.42 10.85
N SER A 355 -24.59 9.90 12.10
CA SER A 355 -24.75 11.32 12.41
C SER A 355 -23.61 12.16 11.84
N SER A 356 -22.37 11.67 11.93
CA SER A 356 -21.19 12.37 11.42
C SER A 356 -21.18 12.48 9.89
N LEU A 357 -21.54 11.41 9.18
CA LEU A 357 -21.61 11.38 7.73
C LEU A 357 -22.75 12.27 7.20
N LEU A 358 -23.91 12.25 7.86
CA LEU A 358 -25.04 13.12 7.50
C LEU A 358 -24.74 14.59 7.78
N THR A 359 -24.10 14.89 8.91
CA THR A 359 -23.74 16.28 9.26
C THR A 359 -22.79 16.85 8.22
N VAL A 360 -21.72 16.12 7.88
CA VAL A 360 -20.75 16.52 6.84
C VAL A 360 -21.40 16.61 5.47
N GLY A 361 -22.24 15.64 5.09
CA GLY A 361 -22.91 15.66 3.79
C GLY A 361 -23.82 16.88 3.62
N VAL A 362 -24.66 17.19 4.62
CA VAL A 362 -25.58 18.33 4.56
C VAL A 362 -24.82 19.66 4.58
N SER A 363 -23.83 19.84 5.47
CA SER A 363 -23.04 21.07 5.52
C SER A 363 -22.28 21.31 4.21
N THR A 364 -21.70 20.26 3.62
CA THR A 364 -20.99 20.37 2.33
C THR A 364 -21.91 20.78 1.18
N VAL A 365 -23.14 20.26 1.10
CA VAL A 365 -24.11 20.67 0.06
C VAL A 365 -24.56 22.12 0.24
N VAL A 366 -24.82 22.55 1.49
CA VAL A 366 -25.17 23.95 1.76
C VAL A 366 -24.02 24.89 1.39
N LEU A 367 -22.80 24.52 1.79
CA LEU A 367 -21.61 25.34 1.53
C LEU A 367 -21.16 25.31 0.08
N SER A 368 -21.47 24.26 -0.70
CA SER A 368 -21.19 24.24 -2.13
C SER A 368 -21.98 25.33 -2.84
N GLY A 369 -23.26 25.50 -2.50
CA GLY A 369 -24.10 26.59 -3.01
C GLY A 369 -23.54 27.96 -2.65
N ALA A 370 -23.09 28.16 -1.40
CA ALA A 370 -22.48 29.42 -0.98
C ALA A 370 -21.16 29.72 -1.72
N VAL A 371 -20.28 28.73 -1.87
CA VAL A 371 -19.01 28.88 -2.61
C VAL A 371 -19.26 29.18 -4.08
N ALA A 372 -20.20 28.49 -4.72
CA ALA A 372 -20.59 28.75 -6.10
C ALA A 372 -21.17 30.17 -6.25
N ALA A 373 -22.07 30.60 -5.35
CA ALA A 373 -22.65 31.95 -5.39
C ALA A 373 -21.60 33.06 -5.22
N VAL A 374 -20.68 32.92 -4.26
CA VAL A 374 -19.60 33.89 -4.03
C VAL A 374 -18.68 33.98 -5.25
N THR A 375 -18.26 32.83 -5.78
CA THR A 375 -17.34 32.81 -6.93
C THR A 375 -18.01 33.18 -8.25
N TYR A 376 -19.32 32.91 -8.40
CA TYR A 376 -20.14 33.43 -9.49
C TYR A 376 -20.19 34.96 -9.47
N GLY A 377 -20.42 35.55 -8.29
CA GLY A 377 -20.45 37.01 -8.10
C GLY A 377 -19.13 37.72 -8.42
N LEU A 378 -18.00 37.01 -8.38
CA LEU A 378 -16.70 37.54 -8.83
C LEU A 378 -16.59 37.65 -10.36
N GLY A 379 -17.40 36.91 -11.12
CA GLY A 379 -17.54 37.04 -12.58
C GLY A 379 -16.36 36.55 -13.43
N SER A 380 -15.28 36.04 -12.84
CA SER A 380 -14.10 35.58 -13.57
C SER A 380 -13.57 34.23 -13.06
N GLY A 381 -12.69 33.60 -13.84
CA GLY A 381 -12.08 32.31 -13.49
C GLY A 381 -13.13 31.22 -13.32
N VAL A 382 -13.19 30.61 -12.13
CA VAL A 382 -14.16 29.55 -11.81
C VAL A 382 -15.61 30.03 -11.85
N GLY A 383 -15.86 31.33 -11.67
CA GLY A 383 -17.22 31.90 -11.71
C GLY A 383 -17.93 31.64 -13.04
N LEU A 384 -17.18 31.57 -14.14
CA LEU A 384 -17.70 31.26 -15.47
C LEU A 384 -18.18 29.81 -15.61
N ALA A 385 -17.60 28.89 -14.83
CA ALA A 385 -17.95 27.47 -14.87
C ALA A 385 -19.37 27.20 -14.36
N TRP A 386 -19.92 28.10 -13.55
CA TRP A 386 -21.26 27.95 -12.95
C TRP A 386 -22.40 28.32 -13.90
N ASN A 387 -22.10 28.91 -15.06
CA ASN A 387 -23.09 29.10 -16.13
C ASN A 387 -23.55 27.76 -16.71
N ASP A 388 -22.74 26.71 -16.57
CA ASP A 388 -23.13 25.36 -16.94
C ASP A 388 -23.74 24.63 -15.72
N PRO A 389 -25.05 24.28 -15.76
CA PRO A 389 -25.70 23.56 -14.67
C PRO A 389 -25.13 22.15 -14.46
N VAL A 390 -24.58 21.51 -15.50
CA VAL A 390 -23.95 20.19 -15.41
C VAL A 390 -22.68 20.28 -14.58
N ILE A 391 -21.83 21.28 -14.85
CA ILE A 391 -20.60 21.50 -14.08
C ILE A 391 -20.91 21.86 -12.62
N THR A 392 -21.95 22.67 -12.39
CA THR A 392 -22.39 23.03 -11.03
C THR A 392 -22.89 21.80 -10.25
N GLY A 393 -23.66 20.92 -10.91
CA GLY A 393 -24.10 19.65 -10.34
C GLY A 393 -22.94 18.71 -10.04
N MET A 394 -22.00 18.55 -11.00
CA MET A 394 -20.79 17.74 -10.83
C MET A 394 -19.88 18.25 -9.71
N PHE A 395 -19.71 19.57 -9.59
CA PHE A 395 -18.99 20.22 -8.50
C PHE A 395 -19.60 19.86 -7.14
N THR A 396 -20.92 20.01 -7.00
CA THR A 396 -21.62 19.72 -5.74
C THR A 396 -21.53 18.23 -5.38
N ALA A 397 -21.73 17.34 -6.36
CA ALA A 397 -21.59 15.90 -6.17
C ALA A 397 -20.15 15.51 -5.79
N THR A 398 -19.16 16.10 -6.46
CA THR A 398 -17.74 15.86 -6.18
C THR A 398 -17.37 16.31 -4.77
N ALA A 399 -17.81 17.51 -4.36
CA ALA A 399 -17.58 18.02 -3.01
C ALA A 399 -18.24 17.10 -1.96
N LEU A 400 -19.50 16.69 -2.17
CA LEU A 400 -20.22 15.78 -1.29
C LEU A 400 -19.48 14.45 -1.13
N PHE A 401 -19.17 13.75 -2.22
CA PHE A 401 -18.52 12.45 -2.14
C PHE A 401 -17.11 12.55 -1.56
N ALA A 402 -16.36 13.60 -1.89
CA ALA A 402 -15.04 13.82 -1.32
C ALA A 402 -15.10 14.09 0.19
N ALA A 403 -16.09 14.86 0.67
CA ALA A 403 -16.28 15.14 2.09
C ALA A 403 -16.66 13.88 2.87
N VAL A 404 -17.59 13.08 2.33
CA VAL A 404 -17.98 11.79 2.92
C VAL A 404 -16.80 10.81 2.93
N ALA A 405 -16.02 10.73 1.86
CA ALA A 405 -14.81 9.90 1.79
C ALA A 405 -13.76 10.34 2.83
N TYR A 406 -13.58 11.65 3.03
CA TYR A 406 -12.68 12.20 4.05
C TYR A 406 -13.15 11.88 5.46
N GLN A 407 -14.46 11.95 5.72
CA GLN A 407 -15.03 11.58 7.02
C GLN A 407 -14.90 10.07 7.28
N LEU A 408 -15.03 9.22 6.26
CA LEU A 408 -14.76 7.78 6.37
C LEU A 408 -13.29 7.50 6.72
N ASP A 409 -12.33 8.34 6.31
CA ASP A 409 -10.95 8.23 6.79
C ASP A 409 -10.89 8.41 8.29
N HIS A 410 -11.50 9.50 8.81
CA HIS A 410 -11.55 9.76 10.26
C HIS A 410 -12.20 8.63 11.05
N VAL A 411 -13.28 8.03 10.53
CA VAL A 411 -13.89 6.83 11.13
C VAL A 411 -12.92 5.65 11.13
N GLY A 412 -12.21 5.41 10.02
CA GLY A 412 -11.21 4.34 9.93
C GLY A 412 -10.04 4.53 10.91
N VAL A 413 -9.56 5.77 11.08
CA VAL A 413 -8.51 6.11 12.05
C VAL A 413 -8.99 5.87 13.48
N ALA A 414 -10.21 6.32 13.81
CA ALA A 414 -10.79 6.15 15.13
C ALA A 414 -11.03 4.67 15.50
N GLN A 415 -11.20 3.80 14.50
CA GLN A 415 -11.32 2.35 14.68
C GLN A 415 -9.97 1.60 14.63
N GLU A 416 -8.84 2.31 14.53
CA GLU A 416 -7.49 1.72 14.34
C GLU A 416 -7.37 0.84 13.07
N ARG A 417 -8.13 1.21 12.03
CA ARG A 417 -8.21 0.49 10.74
C ARG A 417 -7.84 1.38 9.57
N SER A 418 -6.70 2.06 9.67
CA SER A 418 -6.21 2.95 8.61
C SER A 418 -5.79 2.20 7.33
N ASP A 419 -5.65 0.87 7.38
CA ASP A 419 -5.54 0.00 6.21
C ASP A 419 -6.69 0.23 5.22
N ARG A 420 -7.90 0.44 5.75
CA ARG A 420 -9.11 0.69 4.95
C ARG A 420 -9.01 1.98 4.15
N ALA A 421 -8.34 3.00 4.69
CA ALA A 421 -8.13 4.27 4.00
C ALA A 421 -7.23 4.09 2.77
N LEU A 422 -6.14 3.32 2.87
CA LEU A 422 -5.27 3.08 1.70
C LEU A 422 -6.04 2.42 0.55
N VAL A 423 -6.77 1.35 0.85
CA VAL A 423 -7.54 0.62 -0.18
C VAL A 423 -8.56 1.53 -0.86
N ARG A 424 -9.25 2.38 -0.07
CA ARG A 424 -10.19 3.36 -0.61
C ARG A 424 -9.52 4.40 -1.49
N SER A 425 -8.41 4.98 -1.04
CA SER A 425 -7.72 6.00 -1.81
C SER A 425 -7.11 5.45 -3.10
N LEU A 426 -6.59 4.22 -3.10
CA LEU A 426 -6.14 3.55 -4.33
C LEU A 426 -7.31 3.28 -5.28
N THR A 427 -8.45 2.82 -4.77
CA THR A 427 -9.66 2.59 -5.58
C THR A 427 -10.14 3.90 -6.22
N GLN A 428 -10.16 4.99 -5.44
CA GLN A 428 -10.50 6.32 -5.92
C GLN A 428 -9.61 6.73 -7.09
N SER A 429 -8.29 6.61 -6.94
CA SER A 429 -7.34 7.03 -7.97
C SER A 429 -7.41 6.16 -9.23
N LEU A 430 -7.61 4.84 -9.09
CA LEU A 430 -7.75 3.95 -10.24
C LEU A 430 -9.03 4.25 -11.02
N VAL A 431 -10.14 4.53 -10.34
CA VAL A 431 -11.39 4.92 -10.99
C VAL A 431 -11.24 6.29 -11.67
N GLN A 432 -10.57 7.26 -11.05
CA GLN A 432 -10.26 8.55 -11.67
C GLN A 432 -9.50 8.39 -12.99
N LEU A 433 -8.43 7.60 -12.98
CA LEU A 433 -7.64 7.31 -14.18
C LEU A 433 -8.45 6.56 -15.24
N ALA A 434 -9.26 5.58 -14.85
CA ALA A 434 -10.09 4.82 -15.77
C ALA A 434 -11.16 5.69 -16.45
N VAL A 435 -11.85 6.54 -15.68
CA VAL A 435 -12.86 7.46 -16.21
C VAL A 435 -12.22 8.49 -17.14
N LEU A 436 -11.07 9.06 -16.76
CA LEU A 436 -10.31 9.95 -17.62
C LEU A 436 -9.92 9.26 -18.93
N ALA A 437 -9.31 8.07 -18.86
CA ALA A 437 -8.89 7.32 -20.03
C ALA A 437 -10.08 6.97 -20.96
N PHE A 438 -11.21 6.56 -20.39
CA PHE A 438 -12.42 6.24 -21.15
C PHE A 438 -13.02 7.46 -21.84
N ALA A 439 -13.21 8.57 -21.12
CA ALA A 439 -13.75 9.81 -21.68
C ALA A 439 -12.86 10.34 -22.81
N MET A 440 -11.55 10.21 -22.65
CA MET A 440 -10.57 10.58 -23.67
C MET A 440 -10.63 9.66 -24.89
N ALA A 441 -10.76 8.34 -24.69
CA ALA A 441 -10.94 7.38 -25.80
C ALA A 441 -12.24 7.63 -26.58
N ALA A 442 -13.27 8.18 -25.91
CA ALA A 442 -14.51 8.64 -26.52
C ALA A 442 -14.40 10.04 -27.18
N GLY A 443 -13.22 10.67 -27.14
CA GLY A 443 -12.97 11.97 -27.77
C GLY A 443 -13.42 13.20 -26.98
N VAL A 444 -13.88 13.04 -25.72
CA VAL A 444 -14.38 14.14 -24.89
C VAL A 444 -13.20 14.86 -24.22
N ARG A 445 -13.07 16.18 -24.43
CA ARG A 445 -11.93 17.00 -23.94
C ARG A 445 -12.38 18.29 -23.23
N GLU A 446 -13.35 18.16 -22.34
CA GLU A 446 -14.01 19.28 -21.66
C GLU A 446 -13.75 19.28 -20.15
N VAL A 447 -14.02 20.40 -19.49
CA VAL A 447 -13.98 20.56 -18.01
C VAL A 447 -14.68 19.40 -17.29
N ALA A 448 -15.82 18.96 -17.82
CA ALA A 448 -16.66 17.90 -17.24
C ALA A 448 -15.89 16.57 -17.06
N VAL A 449 -14.91 16.27 -17.91
CA VAL A 449 -14.12 15.03 -17.82
C VAL A 449 -13.27 15.01 -16.55
N VAL A 450 -12.60 16.13 -16.25
CA VAL A 450 -11.73 16.25 -15.07
C VAL A 450 -12.57 16.20 -13.79
N VAL A 451 -13.63 17.00 -13.72
CA VAL A 451 -14.49 17.07 -12.53
C VAL A 451 -15.24 15.75 -12.33
N GLY A 452 -15.79 15.19 -13.41
CA GLY A 452 -16.51 13.91 -13.40
C GLY A 452 -15.62 12.75 -12.99
N ALA A 453 -14.38 12.67 -13.47
CA ALA A 453 -13.43 11.64 -13.06
C ALA A 453 -13.12 11.72 -11.56
N VAL A 454 -12.85 12.93 -11.04
CA VAL A 454 -12.58 13.16 -9.61
C VAL A 454 -13.79 12.76 -8.77
N GLY A 455 -15.00 13.17 -9.16
CA GLY A 455 -16.25 12.81 -8.51
C GLY A 455 -16.56 11.31 -8.52
N ALA A 456 -16.34 10.63 -9.66
CA ALA A 456 -16.53 9.20 -9.80
C ALA A 456 -15.58 8.40 -8.89
N GLY A 457 -14.31 8.81 -8.79
CA GLY A 457 -13.38 8.21 -7.84
C GLY A 457 -13.79 8.41 -6.39
N ALA A 458 -14.24 9.61 -6.03
CA ALA A 458 -14.72 9.90 -4.68
C ALA A 458 -15.97 9.05 -4.35
N LEU A 459 -16.90 8.90 -5.29
CA LEU A 459 -18.05 8.01 -5.15
C LEU A 459 -17.63 6.56 -4.92
N ALA A 460 -16.67 6.04 -5.71
CA ALA A 460 -16.15 4.70 -5.54
C ALA A 460 -15.52 4.49 -4.15
N SER A 461 -14.80 5.50 -3.63
CA SER A 461 -14.27 5.51 -2.27
C SER A 461 -15.38 5.41 -1.22
N VAL A 462 -16.46 6.17 -1.36
CA VAL A 462 -17.63 6.14 -0.45
C VAL A 462 -18.31 4.78 -0.48
N VAL A 463 -18.62 4.26 -1.67
CA VAL A 463 -19.27 2.94 -1.84
C VAL A 463 -18.42 1.83 -1.20
N LEU A 464 -17.11 1.85 -1.42
CA LEU A 464 -16.20 0.89 -0.82
C LEU A 464 -16.14 1.05 0.71
N GLY A 465 -16.11 2.27 1.23
CA GLY A 465 -16.10 2.52 2.68
C GLY A 465 -17.36 2.05 3.38
N LEU A 466 -18.53 2.29 2.79
CA LEU A 466 -19.79 1.76 3.33
C LEU A 466 -19.81 0.22 3.31
N ARG A 467 -19.28 -0.41 2.25
CA ARG A 467 -19.12 -1.87 2.19
C ARG A 467 -18.13 -2.40 3.24
N GLN A 468 -17.03 -1.68 3.48
CA GLN A 468 -16.05 -2.03 4.52
C GLN A 468 -16.67 -1.97 5.92
N LEU A 469 -17.47 -0.95 6.22
CA LEU A 469 -18.21 -0.85 7.48
C LEU A 469 -19.23 -1.98 7.65
N ASN A 470 -19.94 -2.33 6.57
CA ASN A 470 -20.92 -3.42 6.60
C ASN A 470 -20.28 -4.78 6.88
N ARG A 471 -19.17 -5.09 6.20
CA ARG A 471 -18.42 -6.33 6.46
C ARG A 471 -17.83 -6.41 7.87
N ALA A 472 -17.60 -5.27 8.50
CA ALA A 472 -17.11 -5.19 9.87
C ALA A 472 -18.23 -5.21 10.93
N GLY A 473 -19.50 -5.38 10.53
CA GLY A 473 -20.64 -5.42 11.47
C GLY A 473 -21.01 -4.05 12.07
N VAL A 474 -20.39 -2.96 11.61
CA VAL A 474 -20.57 -1.58 12.14
C VAL A 474 -21.26 -0.68 11.12
N SER A 475 -22.25 -1.22 10.39
CA SER A 475 -23.05 -0.46 9.44
C SER A 475 -23.70 0.77 10.09
N PRO A 476 -23.57 1.96 9.47
CA PRO A 476 -24.19 3.17 10.00
C PRO A 476 -25.70 3.00 10.20
N ASP A 477 -26.21 3.43 11.35
CA ASP A 477 -27.64 3.34 11.64
C ASP A 477 -28.39 4.56 11.09
N TRP A 478 -28.90 4.42 9.87
CA TRP A 478 -29.61 5.49 9.15
C TRP A 478 -31.02 5.77 9.70
N LYS A 479 -31.60 4.87 10.52
CA LYS A 479 -33.01 4.96 10.96
C LYS A 479 -33.33 6.25 11.71
N HIS A 480 -32.34 6.84 12.37
CA HIS A 480 -32.52 8.01 13.21
C HIS A 480 -32.38 9.34 12.45
N GLY A 481 -31.93 9.32 11.19
CA GLY A 481 -31.72 10.49 10.34
C GLY A 481 -30.72 11.51 10.92
N LEU A 482 -30.71 12.72 10.35
CA LEU A 482 -29.95 13.85 10.90
C LEU A 482 -30.74 14.45 12.07
N ARG A 483 -30.15 14.44 13.27
CA ARG A 483 -30.73 15.08 14.46
C ARG A 483 -29.84 16.19 14.96
N VAL A 484 -30.47 17.31 15.34
CA VAL A 484 -29.77 18.52 15.80
C VAL A 484 -28.91 18.26 17.04
N ARG A 485 -29.42 17.54 18.04
CA ARG A 485 -28.69 17.26 19.29
C ARG A 485 -27.38 16.49 19.07
N PRO A 486 -27.36 15.33 18.37
CA PRO A 486 -26.11 14.64 18.00
C PRO A 486 -25.16 15.50 17.15
N ALA A 487 -25.67 16.28 16.20
CA ALA A 487 -24.84 17.18 15.40
C ALA A 487 -24.14 18.24 16.27
N LEU A 488 -24.86 18.88 17.20
CA LEU A 488 -24.29 19.84 18.14
C LEU A 488 -23.24 19.21 19.08
N ARG A 489 -23.42 17.95 19.48
CA ARG A 489 -22.42 17.20 20.27
C ARG A 489 -21.12 16.98 19.50
N LEU A 490 -21.17 16.81 18.18
CA LEU A 490 -19.98 16.73 17.31
C LEU A 490 -19.29 18.09 17.15
N LEU A 491 -20.06 19.17 17.00
CA LEU A 491 -19.52 20.50 16.75
C LEU A 491 -18.77 21.09 17.95
N LYS A 492 -19.26 20.89 19.18
CA LYS A 492 -18.69 21.49 20.39
C LYS A 492 -17.19 21.18 20.59
N PRO A 493 -16.71 19.92 20.54
CA PRO A 493 -15.27 19.61 20.61
C PRO A 493 -14.54 19.83 19.28
N GLY A 494 -15.26 19.82 18.16
CA GLY A 494 -14.68 19.91 16.81
C GLY A 494 -14.27 21.32 16.38
N LEU A 495 -15.07 22.33 16.70
CA LEU A 495 -14.92 23.70 16.18
C LEU A 495 -13.57 24.36 16.51
N PRO A 496 -13.00 24.27 17.73
CA PRO A 496 -11.70 24.85 18.03
C PRO A 496 -10.57 24.25 17.17
N ASN A 497 -10.62 22.94 16.90
CA ASN A 497 -9.67 22.27 16.00
C ASN A 497 -9.93 22.63 14.54
N HIS A 498 -11.20 22.88 14.19
CA HIS A 498 -11.60 23.24 12.85
C HIS A 498 -11.01 24.56 12.39
N ALA A 499 -11.00 25.59 13.25
CA ALA A 499 -10.46 26.91 12.92
C ALA A 499 -8.97 26.86 12.52
N LEU A 500 -8.16 26.12 13.29
CA LEU A 500 -6.74 25.89 12.97
C LEU A 500 -6.58 25.15 11.63
N MET A 501 -7.33 24.07 11.42
CA MET A 501 -7.27 23.31 10.16
C MET A 501 -7.67 24.19 8.98
N LEU A 502 -8.80 24.90 9.07
CA LEU A 502 -9.29 25.73 7.98
C LEU A 502 -8.28 26.82 7.61
N SER A 503 -7.70 27.49 8.61
CA SER A 503 -6.71 28.55 8.40
C SER A 503 -5.42 28.02 7.73
N ASP A 504 -4.98 26.80 8.07
CA ASP A 504 -3.81 26.15 7.45
C ASP A 504 -4.11 25.59 6.04
N ARG A 505 -5.34 25.14 5.78
CA ARG A 505 -5.69 24.42 4.56
C ARG A 505 -6.29 25.30 3.47
N ALA A 506 -7.17 26.24 3.83
CA ALA A 506 -7.92 27.06 2.88
C ALA A 506 -7.03 27.83 1.88
N PRO A 507 -5.89 28.43 2.28
CA PRO A 507 -5.02 29.15 1.34
C PRO A 507 -4.59 28.30 0.13
N ARG A 508 -4.36 27.00 0.34
CA ARG A 508 -3.93 26.07 -0.72
C ARG A 508 -4.96 25.87 -1.83
N TYR A 509 -6.23 26.07 -1.51
CA TYR A 509 -7.35 25.94 -2.45
C TYR A 509 -7.82 27.30 -2.95
N LEU A 510 -7.66 28.35 -2.16
CA LEU A 510 -7.97 29.72 -2.57
C LEU A 510 -6.97 30.24 -3.62
N LEU A 511 -5.69 29.89 -3.53
CA LEU A 511 -4.68 30.36 -4.49
C LEU A 511 -4.99 29.99 -5.95
N PRO A 512 -5.31 28.72 -6.30
CA PRO A 512 -5.75 28.38 -7.66
C PRO A 512 -7.00 29.15 -8.11
N LEU A 513 -7.94 29.45 -7.22
CA LEU A 513 -9.14 30.23 -7.55
C LEU A 513 -8.81 31.69 -7.83
N ILE A 514 -7.88 32.27 -7.05
CA ILE A 514 -7.41 33.64 -7.25
C ILE A 514 -6.64 33.73 -8.56
N VAL A 515 -5.72 32.79 -8.83
CA VAL A 515 -4.97 32.72 -10.10
C VAL A 515 -5.93 32.59 -11.27
N ALA A 516 -6.98 31.77 -11.18
CA ALA A 516 -7.98 31.64 -12.23
C ALA A 516 -8.76 32.94 -12.46
N ALA A 517 -9.10 33.64 -11.38
CA ALA A 517 -9.83 34.89 -11.45
C ALA A 517 -8.99 36.07 -11.98
N THR A 518 -7.66 36.05 -11.79
CA THR A 518 -6.76 37.16 -12.16
C THR A 518 -5.96 36.94 -13.43
N LEU A 519 -5.39 35.75 -13.61
CA LEU A 519 -4.51 35.39 -14.73
C LEU A 519 -5.18 34.45 -15.73
N GLY A 520 -6.37 33.95 -15.41
CA GLY A 520 -7.18 33.10 -16.27
C GLY A 520 -6.89 31.60 -16.14
N PRO A 521 -7.68 30.77 -16.84
CA PRO A 521 -7.60 29.31 -16.70
C PRO A 521 -6.26 28.72 -17.14
N ALA A 522 -5.66 29.16 -18.25
CA ALA A 522 -4.40 28.61 -18.74
C ALA A 522 -3.25 28.79 -17.72
N ALA A 523 -3.11 29.99 -17.12
CA ALA A 523 -2.14 30.22 -16.06
C ALA A 523 -2.41 29.37 -14.80
N THR A 524 -3.69 29.06 -14.54
CA THR A 524 -4.08 28.19 -13.42
C THR A 524 -3.64 26.75 -13.64
N ALA A 525 -3.72 26.24 -14.86
CA ALA A 525 -3.20 24.91 -15.20
C ALA A 525 -1.71 24.80 -14.88
N SER A 526 -0.93 25.80 -15.31
CA SER A 526 0.52 25.81 -15.07
C SER A 526 0.87 25.99 -13.59
N TRP A 527 0.17 26.88 -12.87
CA TRP A 527 0.26 26.98 -11.40
C TRP A 527 -0.02 25.62 -10.74
N TYR A 528 -1.13 24.99 -11.10
CA TYR A 528 -1.61 23.78 -10.46
C TYR A 528 -0.63 22.61 -10.64
N MET A 529 0.00 22.48 -11.81
CA MET A 529 1.01 21.45 -12.06
C MET A 529 2.24 21.60 -11.15
N ALA A 530 2.83 22.79 -11.09
CA ALA A 530 3.96 23.07 -10.20
C ALA A 530 3.57 22.94 -8.72
N TRP A 531 2.39 23.46 -8.37
CA TRP A 531 1.84 23.44 -7.01
C TRP A 531 1.57 22.02 -6.52
N MET A 532 1.05 21.13 -7.37
CA MET A 532 0.79 19.73 -7.02
C MET A 532 2.11 18.99 -6.74
N MET A 533 3.15 19.22 -7.53
CA MET A 533 4.47 18.62 -7.32
C MET A 533 5.08 19.09 -5.99
N ALA A 534 5.00 20.39 -5.69
CA ALA A 534 5.42 20.94 -4.40
C ALA A 534 4.57 20.41 -3.23
N SER A 535 3.26 20.26 -3.44
CA SER A 535 2.32 19.69 -2.46
C SER A 535 2.63 18.24 -2.12
N ALA A 536 3.26 17.49 -3.04
CA ALA A 536 3.71 16.13 -2.74
C ALA A 536 4.79 16.12 -1.64
N VAL A 537 5.64 17.15 -1.60
CA VAL A 537 6.70 17.26 -0.59
C VAL A 537 6.15 17.83 0.74
N PHE A 538 5.10 18.67 0.70
CA PHE A 538 4.40 19.20 1.90
C PHE A 538 3.86 18.14 2.86
N PHE A 539 3.75 16.90 2.42
CA PHE A 539 3.28 15.79 3.24
C PHE A 539 4.21 15.48 4.43
N PHE A 540 5.54 15.52 4.24
CA PHE A 540 6.49 15.20 5.31
C PHE A 540 6.39 16.14 6.52
N PRO A 541 6.31 17.48 6.34
CA PRO A 541 6.00 18.42 7.42
C PRO A 541 4.72 18.09 8.18
N GLN A 542 3.61 17.87 7.46
CA GLN A 542 2.29 17.63 8.07
C GLN A 542 2.26 16.32 8.86
N SER A 543 2.83 15.25 8.31
CA SER A 543 2.91 13.95 8.97
C SER A 543 3.68 14.02 10.29
N SER A 544 4.78 14.77 10.32
CA SER A 544 5.60 14.97 11.53
C SER A 544 4.83 15.69 12.63
N GLY A 545 4.02 16.71 12.29
CA GLY A 545 3.16 17.42 13.24
C GLY A 545 2.11 16.52 13.90
N PHE A 546 1.40 15.69 13.13
CA PHE A 546 0.42 14.73 13.66
C PHE A 546 1.06 13.59 14.45
N SER A 547 2.21 13.09 13.99
CA SER A 547 2.96 12.05 14.69
C SER A 547 3.43 12.54 16.06
N LEU A 548 3.94 13.77 16.14
CA LEU A 548 4.33 14.40 17.40
C LEU A 548 3.13 14.56 18.35
N GLN A 549 2.00 15.05 17.85
CA GLN A 549 0.76 15.17 18.63
C GLN A 549 0.36 13.84 19.25
N THR A 550 0.36 12.77 18.45
CA THR A 550 -0.02 11.43 18.89
C THR A 550 0.95 10.88 19.94
N ALA A 551 2.26 11.08 19.73
CA ALA A 551 3.29 10.63 20.68
C ALA A 551 3.18 11.33 22.04
N LEU A 552 2.89 12.64 22.04
CA LEU A 552 2.71 13.42 23.26
C LEU A 552 1.40 13.07 23.98
N ALA A 553 0.30 12.90 23.25
CA ALA A 553 -0.99 12.53 23.81
C ALA A 553 -0.99 11.11 24.43
N GLY A 554 -0.23 10.17 23.84
CA GLY A 554 -0.09 8.81 24.34
C GLY A 554 0.90 8.62 25.48
N GLY A 555 1.35 9.70 26.15
CA GLY A 555 2.29 9.63 27.28
C GLY A 555 3.72 9.21 26.92
N ARG A 556 4.08 9.10 25.63
CA ARG A 556 5.41 8.67 25.16
C ARG A 556 6.41 9.83 25.05
N SER A 557 6.28 10.81 25.95
CA SER A 557 7.16 11.98 25.96
C SER A 557 8.58 11.58 26.37
N ARG A 558 9.57 11.91 25.53
CA ARG A 558 11.00 11.68 25.81
C ARG A 558 11.76 13.00 25.62
N PRO A 559 12.85 13.24 26.38
CA PRO A 559 13.74 14.36 26.10
C PRO A 559 14.18 14.36 24.62
N GLY A 560 14.07 15.51 23.96
CA GLY A 560 14.47 15.66 22.57
C GLY A 560 13.47 15.15 21.52
N LEU A 561 12.28 14.66 21.89
CA LEU A 561 11.26 14.20 20.93
C LEU A 561 10.89 15.25 19.87
N VAL A 562 10.68 16.51 20.29
CA VAL A 562 10.38 17.63 19.39
C VAL A 562 11.55 17.89 18.43
N SER A 563 12.78 17.87 18.94
CA SER A 563 14.00 18.07 18.14
C SER A 563 14.20 16.94 17.13
N SER A 564 13.97 15.69 17.55
CA SER A 564 14.02 14.52 16.68
C SER A 564 12.96 14.59 15.58
N ALA A 565 11.70 14.90 15.93
CA ALA A 565 10.63 15.06 14.95
C ALA A 565 10.96 16.15 13.92
N LEU A 566 11.49 17.29 14.38
CA LEU A 566 11.92 18.37 13.49
C LEU A 566 13.07 17.96 12.57
N LYS A 567 14.13 17.33 13.11
CA LYS A 567 15.28 16.87 12.32
C LYS A 567 14.87 15.85 11.26
N THR A 568 14.05 14.86 11.63
CA THR A 568 13.56 13.86 10.68
C THR A 568 12.69 14.51 9.60
N SER A 569 11.78 15.42 9.99
CA SER A 569 10.94 16.16 9.03
C SER A 569 11.79 16.97 8.05
N LEU A 570 12.78 17.71 8.56
CA LEU A 570 13.68 18.52 7.73
C LEU A 570 14.51 17.67 6.78
N ALA A 571 15.09 16.55 7.27
CA ALA A 571 15.89 15.66 6.44
C ALA A 571 15.07 15.06 5.29
N LEU A 572 13.88 14.52 5.57
CA LEU A 572 13.00 13.95 4.55
C LEU A 572 12.52 15.01 3.55
N THR A 573 12.14 16.19 4.04
CA THR A 573 11.69 17.30 3.19
C THR A 573 12.82 17.85 2.33
N PHE A 574 14.05 17.90 2.86
CA PHE A 574 15.24 18.31 2.11
C PHE A 574 15.53 17.33 0.97
N VAL A 575 15.61 16.02 1.26
CA VAL A 575 15.84 15.00 0.23
C VAL A 575 14.77 15.05 -0.85
N ALA A 576 13.49 15.05 -0.46
CA ALA A 576 12.38 15.10 -1.42
C ALA A 576 12.33 16.43 -2.19
N GLY A 577 12.63 17.55 -1.54
CA GLY A 577 12.71 18.88 -2.15
C GLY A 577 13.85 18.99 -3.16
N THR A 578 15.03 18.46 -2.84
CA THR A 578 16.17 18.39 -3.77
C THR A 578 15.84 17.51 -4.97
N MET A 579 15.25 16.34 -4.76
CA MET A 579 14.77 15.50 -5.86
C MET A 579 13.77 16.25 -6.74
N LEU A 580 12.86 17.02 -6.16
CA LEU A 580 11.90 17.84 -6.91
C LEU A 580 12.57 18.98 -7.69
N LEU A 581 13.59 19.65 -7.15
CA LEU A 581 14.33 20.68 -7.87
C LEU A 581 15.09 20.12 -9.07
N ILE A 582 15.59 18.89 -8.97
CA ILE A 582 16.32 18.21 -10.05
C ILE A 582 15.33 17.66 -11.09
N ALA A 583 14.37 16.85 -10.67
CA ALA A 583 13.45 16.15 -11.58
C ALA A 583 12.32 17.05 -12.11
N GLY A 584 11.95 18.08 -11.34
CA GLY A 584 10.78 18.92 -11.60
C GLY A 584 10.78 19.62 -12.96
N PRO A 585 11.88 20.29 -13.36
CA PRO A 585 11.98 20.91 -14.68
C PRO A 585 11.79 19.92 -15.83
N TYR A 586 12.33 18.70 -15.72
CA TYR A 586 12.17 17.65 -16.74
C TYR A 586 10.74 17.13 -16.81
N LEU A 587 10.12 16.92 -15.64
CA LEU A 587 8.71 16.48 -15.56
C LEU A 587 7.77 17.54 -16.13
N LEU A 588 7.95 18.82 -15.81
CA LEU A 588 7.16 19.91 -16.38
C LEU A 588 7.43 20.07 -17.89
N GLY A 589 8.69 19.93 -18.32
CA GLY A 589 9.06 19.92 -19.73
C GLY A 589 8.37 18.82 -20.54
N PHE A 590 8.23 17.63 -19.96
CA PHE A 590 7.53 16.51 -20.59
C PHE A 590 6.03 16.78 -20.82
N LEU A 591 5.40 17.58 -19.96
CA LEU A 591 3.98 17.91 -20.08
C LEU A 591 3.71 18.96 -21.18
N GLY A 592 4.72 19.76 -21.54
CA GLY A 592 4.64 20.76 -22.60
C GLY A 592 5.38 22.06 -22.27
N PRO A 593 5.64 22.91 -23.28
CA PRO A 593 6.42 24.13 -23.13
C PRO A 593 5.78 25.16 -22.18
N GLU A 594 4.45 25.23 -22.15
CA GLU A 594 3.70 26.12 -21.24
C GLU A 594 3.89 25.76 -19.77
N TYR A 595 4.08 24.47 -19.46
CA TYR A 595 4.34 24.00 -18.10
C TYR A 595 5.82 24.13 -17.75
N ALA A 596 6.73 23.91 -18.70
CA ALA A 596 8.18 24.06 -18.52
C ALA A 596 8.55 25.45 -17.96
N ALA A 597 7.90 26.51 -18.45
CA ALA A 597 8.13 27.89 -17.99
C ALA A 597 7.86 28.08 -16.49
N THR A 598 7.01 27.25 -15.88
CA THR A 598 6.70 27.31 -14.44
C THR A 598 7.70 26.59 -13.55
N ALA A 599 8.73 25.95 -14.12
CA ALA A 599 9.82 25.37 -13.33
C ALA A 599 10.52 26.41 -12.45
N ILE A 600 10.51 27.70 -12.84
CA ILE A 600 11.02 28.83 -12.04
C ILE A 600 10.32 29.01 -10.69
N LEU A 601 9.12 28.45 -10.53
CA LEU A 601 8.38 28.49 -9.26
C LEU A 601 8.96 27.51 -8.23
N LEU A 602 9.57 26.40 -8.67
CA LEU A 602 10.05 25.35 -7.76
C LEU A 602 11.15 25.85 -6.80
N PRO A 603 12.19 26.60 -7.24
CA PRO A 603 13.17 27.20 -6.35
C PRO A 603 12.59 28.17 -5.31
N VAL A 604 11.41 28.75 -5.56
CA VAL A 604 10.72 29.64 -4.61
C VAL A 604 9.87 28.85 -3.63
N LEU A 605 9.15 27.83 -4.12
CA LEU A 605 8.23 27.02 -3.33
C LEU A 605 8.96 26.01 -2.42
N VAL A 606 10.03 25.36 -2.90
CA VAL A 606 10.73 24.29 -2.18
C VAL A 606 11.34 24.76 -0.85
N PRO A 607 12.05 25.91 -0.77
CA PRO A 607 12.53 26.43 0.51
C PRO A 607 11.41 26.71 1.52
N ALA A 608 10.23 27.16 1.06
CA ALA A 608 9.07 27.37 1.92
C ALA A 608 8.55 26.07 2.56
N LEU A 609 8.81 24.90 1.94
CA LEU A 609 8.46 23.60 2.50
C LEU A 609 9.28 23.28 3.76
N LEU A 610 10.56 23.66 3.75
CA LEU A 610 11.46 23.49 4.90
C LEU A 610 10.99 24.36 6.08
N LEU A 611 10.56 25.59 5.80
CA LEU A 611 9.93 26.47 6.79
C LEU A 611 8.64 25.86 7.34
N GLY A 612 7.86 25.23 6.47
CA GLY A 612 6.67 24.46 6.83
C GLY A 612 6.94 23.33 7.83
N CYS A 613 8.12 22.70 7.84
CA CYS A 613 8.48 21.69 8.85
C CYS A 613 8.38 22.26 10.27
N VAL A 614 8.89 23.49 10.46
CA VAL A 614 8.92 24.14 11.77
C VAL A 614 7.50 24.48 12.22
N THR A 615 6.72 25.08 11.32
CA THR A 615 5.33 25.48 11.60
C THR A 615 4.44 24.28 11.92
N GLN A 616 4.57 23.17 11.18
CA GLN A 616 3.76 21.97 11.41
C GLN A 616 4.14 21.25 12.71
N VAL A 617 5.43 21.18 13.07
CA VAL A 617 5.88 20.67 14.37
C VAL A 617 5.35 21.53 15.51
N TYR A 618 5.40 22.86 15.36
CA TYR A 618 4.83 23.81 16.31
C TYR A 618 3.32 23.62 16.49
N PHE A 619 2.56 23.49 15.39
CA PHE A 619 1.13 23.19 15.46
C PHE A 619 0.85 21.86 16.15
N GLY A 620 1.66 20.83 15.89
CA GLY A 620 1.58 19.54 16.60
C GLY A 620 1.76 19.69 18.12
N LEU A 621 2.73 20.49 18.56
CA LEU A 621 2.96 20.79 19.98
C LEU A 621 1.80 21.57 20.60
N CYS A 622 1.31 22.61 19.93
CA CYS A 622 0.16 23.39 20.41
C CYS A 622 -1.11 22.54 20.55
N ARG A 623 -1.37 21.61 19.61
CA ARG A 623 -2.49 20.66 19.74
C ARG A 623 -2.32 19.75 20.95
N ALA A 624 -1.11 19.24 21.18
CA ALA A 624 -0.83 18.37 22.33
C ALA A 624 -0.96 19.09 23.68
N GLN A 625 -0.62 20.39 23.74
CA GLN A 625 -0.69 21.21 24.96
C GLN A 625 -2.02 21.95 25.14
N GLY A 626 -3.01 21.74 24.26
CA GLY A 626 -4.31 22.44 24.33
C GLY A 626 -4.27 23.93 23.94
N ARG A 627 -3.19 24.41 23.31
CA ARG A 627 -2.95 25.83 22.98
C ARG A 627 -3.43 26.19 21.57
N LEU A 628 -4.65 25.77 21.24
CA LEU A 628 -5.20 25.85 19.87
C LEU A 628 -5.39 27.30 19.39
N ALA A 629 -5.79 28.22 20.28
CA ALA A 629 -6.01 29.62 19.93
C ALA A 629 -4.72 30.29 19.39
N GLU A 630 -3.58 29.96 20.00
CA GLU A 630 -2.29 30.50 19.58
C GLU A 630 -1.86 29.98 18.21
N ALA A 631 -1.94 28.67 17.99
CA ALA A 631 -1.64 28.09 16.68
C ALA A 631 -2.60 28.63 15.60
N THR A 632 -3.88 28.81 15.95
CA THR A 632 -4.88 29.37 15.04
C THR A 632 -4.53 30.79 14.65
N ALA A 633 -4.13 31.64 15.59
CA ALA A 633 -3.73 33.01 15.29
C ALA A 633 -2.54 33.07 14.31
N VAL A 634 -1.53 32.20 14.49
CA VAL A 634 -0.38 32.11 13.56
C VAL A 634 -0.83 31.63 12.18
N ALA A 635 -1.71 30.62 12.12
CA ALA A 635 -2.24 30.11 10.84
C ALA A 635 -3.10 31.17 10.11
N VAL A 636 -3.94 31.90 10.83
CA VAL A 636 -4.76 32.99 10.27
C VAL A 636 -3.88 34.11 9.72
N LEU A 637 -2.86 34.53 10.47
CA LEU A 637 -1.90 35.54 10.01
C LEU A 637 -1.24 35.12 8.69
N ALA A 638 -0.73 33.89 8.64
CA ALA A 638 -0.13 33.36 7.42
C ALA A 638 -1.14 33.31 6.25
N ALA A 639 -2.37 32.86 6.51
CA ALA A 639 -3.43 32.82 5.52
C ALA A 639 -3.76 34.20 4.95
N VAL A 640 -3.89 35.22 5.80
CA VAL A 640 -4.18 36.60 5.38
C VAL A 640 -3.02 37.19 4.57
N LEU A 641 -1.77 36.95 5.00
CA LEU A 641 -0.56 37.43 4.30
C LEU A 641 -0.40 36.82 2.90
N VAL A 642 -0.89 35.60 2.67
CA VAL A 642 -0.94 35.00 1.33
C VAL A 642 -2.15 35.50 0.55
N VAL A 643 -3.36 35.28 1.08
CA VAL A 643 -4.60 35.38 0.32
C VAL A 643 -4.97 36.83 0.03
N GLY A 644 -4.77 37.74 0.98
CA GLY A 644 -5.11 39.16 0.84
C GLY A 644 -4.42 39.83 -0.36
N PRO A 645 -3.08 39.80 -0.45
CA PRO A 645 -2.35 40.41 -1.56
C PRO A 645 -2.22 39.51 -2.80
N ALA A 646 -2.71 38.27 -2.79
CA ALA A 646 -2.50 37.31 -3.89
C ALA A 646 -3.00 37.83 -5.25
N SER A 647 -4.12 38.56 -5.28
CA SER A 647 -4.66 39.10 -6.53
C SER A 647 -3.76 40.18 -7.13
N LEU A 648 -3.25 41.08 -6.29
CA LEU A 648 -2.30 42.13 -6.68
C LEU A 648 -0.95 41.52 -7.09
N GLY A 649 -0.41 40.62 -6.27
CA GLY A 649 0.84 39.91 -6.57
C GLY A 649 0.77 39.11 -7.87
N ALA A 650 -0.39 38.51 -8.17
CA ALA A 650 -0.63 37.84 -9.44
C ALA A 650 -0.64 38.82 -10.63
N ARG A 651 -1.30 39.98 -10.51
CA ARG A 651 -1.37 40.99 -11.59
C ARG A 651 -0.01 41.61 -11.91
N GLU A 652 0.76 41.98 -10.88
CA GLU A 652 2.03 42.68 -11.03
C GLU A 652 3.20 41.74 -11.41
N PHE A 653 3.24 40.55 -10.82
CA PHE A 653 4.40 39.64 -10.91
C PHE A 653 4.05 38.23 -11.41
N GLY A 654 2.83 38.03 -11.92
CA GLY A 654 2.38 36.74 -12.43
C GLY A 654 2.39 35.63 -11.37
N LEU A 655 2.63 34.39 -11.82
CA LEU A 655 2.70 33.21 -10.95
C LEU A 655 3.85 33.29 -9.93
N LEU A 656 4.95 33.98 -10.27
CA LEU A 656 6.09 34.15 -9.38
C LEU A 656 5.71 35.01 -8.17
N GLY A 657 4.90 36.06 -8.36
CA GLY A 657 4.36 36.87 -7.28
C GLY A 657 3.56 36.04 -6.27
N VAL A 658 2.70 35.16 -6.77
CA VAL A 658 1.90 34.26 -5.92
C VAL A 658 2.79 33.28 -5.14
N ALA A 659 3.80 32.70 -5.79
CA ALA A 659 4.77 31.83 -5.12
C ALA A 659 5.59 32.58 -4.06
N ALA A 660 6.02 33.80 -4.34
CA ALA A 660 6.80 34.63 -3.42
C ALA A 660 5.97 35.01 -2.18
N LEU A 661 4.69 35.38 -2.36
CA LEU A 661 3.76 35.65 -1.26
C LEU A 661 3.56 34.42 -0.37
N TRP A 662 3.41 33.24 -0.98
CA TRP A 662 3.36 31.98 -0.24
C TRP A 662 4.61 31.77 0.62
N SER A 663 5.79 31.95 0.05
CA SER A 663 7.06 31.77 0.75
C SER A 663 7.25 32.80 1.87
N ALA A 664 6.87 34.07 1.65
CA ALA A 664 6.90 35.12 2.67
C ALA A 664 5.98 34.80 3.85
N ALA A 665 4.77 34.31 3.59
CA ALA A 665 3.86 33.91 4.65
C ALA A 665 4.37 32.70 5.44
N GLN A 666 4.93 31.68 4.77
CA GLN A 666 5.56 30.54 5.46
C GLN A 666 6.75 30.98 6.32
N ALA A 667 7.56 31.94 5.85
CA ALA A 667 8.64 32.52 6.63
C ALA A 667 8.13 33.25 7.87
N SER A 668 7.09 34.08 7.74
CA SER A 668 6.49 34.79 8.87
C SER A 668 5.97 33.82 9.94
N ALA A 669 5.25 32.77 9.54
CA ALA A 669 4.74 31.74 10.43
C ALA A 669 5.88 30.96 11.10
N ALA A 670 6.90 30.59 10.34
CA ALA A 670 8.06 29.87 10.83
C ALA A 670 8.86 30.70 11.85
N LEU A 671 9.04 32.00 11.64
CA LEU A 671 9.73 32.89 12.60
C LEU A 671 9.01 32.89 13.96
N ILE A 672 7.68 33.04 13.96
CA ILE A 672 6.87 32.95 15.18
C ILE A 672 7.00 31.56 15.80
N ALA A 673 6.88 30.50 14.99
CA ALA A 673 6.98 29.12 15.44
C ALA A 673 8.34 28.80 16.07
N ILE A 674 9.46 29.25 15.50
CA ILE A 674 10.82 29.07 16.04
C ILE A 674 10.92 29.71 17.43
N TRP A 675 10.48 30.95 17.55
CA TRP A 675 10.52 31.68 18.82
C TRP A 675 9.66 30.99 19.89
N ARG A 676 8.45 30.53 19.53
CA ARG A 676 7.56 29.82 20.45
C ARG A 676 8.08 28.44 20.82
N LEU A 677 8.60 27.66 19.87
CA LEU A 677 9.17 26.34 20.14
C LEU A 677 10.31 26.42 21.17
N ARG A 678 11.17 27.43 21.11
CA ARG A 678 12.22 27.67 22.12
C ARG A 678 11.65 27.93 23.51
N LYS A 679 10.53 28.65 23.61
CA LYS A 679 9.86 28.92 24.90
C LYS A 679 9.08 27.73 25.45
N LEU A 680 8.51 26.90 24.58
CA LEU A 680 7.59 25.81 24.95
C LEU A 680 8.26 24.45 25.10
N THR A 681 9.50 24.34 24.68
CA THR A 681 10.33 23.16 24.87
C THR A 681 11.35 23.49 25.97
N PRO A 682 11.00 23.42 27.27
CA PRO A 682 11.97 23.66 28.31
C PRO A 682 13.12 22.65 28.17
N ALA A 683 14.36 23.15 28.23
CA ALA A 683 15.50 22.32 28.59
C ALA A 683 15.22 21.79 30.01
N THR A 684 15.33 20.48 30.22
CA THR A 684 15.06 19.76 31.48
C THR A 684 13.57 19.61 31.84
N LEU A 685 13.01 18.44 31.53
CA LEU A 685 12.05 17.80 32.46
C LEU A 685 12.89 17.32 33.66
N PRO A 686 12.48 17.56 34.92
CA PRO A 686 13.18 16.99 36.06
C PRO A 686 13.23 15.47 35.88
N ALA A 687 14.39 14.86 36.11
CA ALA A 687 14.47 13.43 36.27
C ALA A 687 13.39 13.00 37.27
N ALA A 688 12.56 12.03 36.91
CA ALA A 688 11.64 11.43 37.85
C ALA A 688 12.44 10.99 39.07
N GLY A 689 12.27 11.68 40.20
CA GLY A 689 12.90 11.30 41.46
C GLY A 689 12.39 9.92 41.86
N PRO A 690 13.24 9.04 42.39
CA PRO A 690 12.76 7.81 43.00
C PRO A 690 12.03 8.23 44.29
N ASN A 691 10.69 8.19 44.26
CA ASN A 691 9.77 8.01 45.39
C ASN A 691 8.46 8.77 45.16
N THR A 692 7.45 8.07 44.65
CA THR A 692 6.06 8.27 45.07
C THR A 692 5.31 6.95 44.86
N PRO A 693 4.66 6.38 45.90
CA PRO A 693 4.17 5.02 45.88
C PRO A 693 2.94 4.86 44.97
N ALA A 694 2.83 3.68 44.37
CA ALA A 694 1.70 3.24 43.58
C ALA A 694 0.39 3.41 44.38
N ALA A 695 -0.55 4.18 43.83
CA ALA A 695 -1.93 4.20 44.30
C ALA A 695 -2.54 2.81 44.03
N SER A 696 -2.62 2.03 45.09
CA SER A 696 -3.38 0.79 45.20
C SER A 696 -4.88 1.06 45.06
N GLY A 697 -5.59 0.07 44.52
CA GLY A 697 -6.96 0.21 44.07
C GLY A 697 -7.98 0.48 45.18
N ALA A 698 -9.07 1.13 44.77
CA ALA A 698 -10.34 1.07 45.47
C ALA A 698 -11.42 0.70 44.45
N ARG A 699 -11.84 -0.56 44.48
CA ARG A 699 -13.19 -0.97 44.10
C ARG A 699 -14.14 -0.41 45.17
N GLY A 700 -15.23 0.24 44.77
CA GLY A 700 -16.29 0.64 45.70
C GLY A 700 -17.32 1.59 45.09
N PHE A 701 -18.49 1.01 44.81
CA PHE A 701 -19.80 1.58 44.40
C PHE A 701 -20.03 1.88 42.92
#